data_AF-A0A849WHJ0-F1
#
_entry.id   AF-A0A849WHJ0-F1
#
_cell.length_a   1.000
_cell.length_b   1.000
_cell.length_c   1.000
_cell.angle_alpha   90.00
_cell.angle_beta   90.00
_cell.angle_gamma   90.00
#
_symmetry.space_group_name_H-M   'P 1'
#
loop_
_entity.id
_entity.type
_entity.pdbx_description
1 polymer ?
#
loop_
_entity_poly.entity_id
_entity_poly.type
_entity_poly.pdbx_seq_one_letter_code
_entity_poly.pdbx_strand_id
1 'polypeptide(L)'
;MMFIQIFFLCMICLLSPFAQEGDRYAESNILKNGEISPVQEVITIDGQNLSFQGKVVLVNFFATWCPPCKAEMPQLQSLWERHSSKKDFLLVSIGREETAAKLIPFQKTMKIAFPVVSDPKREIYNAFAKNYIPRNYLLDRQGKVFYQSVGFTQQEFQQMVEALEKELEKEAPEKKKLQEKAEYKAPEWAKKVVWYQIFPERFCNGDPSNDPKVLDIKGSWPHDYTSPWEVHPWTSDWYKLQPYEQKNGKDIWFNIQRRRYGGDIQGILNKLDYLQQLGVGAIYLNPVFTAPSLHKYDGATYHHIDPNFGPDPEGDKALIAKEIPDDPKTWGWTKADQLMLKLISEVHRRGMKIIFDGVFNHMGINSWAFQDVLEKQQNSKFKDWFSITSWDDPQKGTKFEYNGWFGVRELPEIREDEKGIVAGPKKYIFECTHRWMDPDKDGNTSDGIDGWRLDVAFCVHHNFWKDWCRFVKSINHEAYTTAEIIDKIEVVQAYLKGDEFDAAMNYNFAFTCAEYFLQEPPISTAEFDQKLAELRAAFHPEMAYIMQNLYDSHDTNRVASHIFNRKIGSYRAWGEFFDKSRGSNPSYNTRKPQEEEREIQKLLVLFAMTYLGAPMVYYGDEAGMWGANDPCCRKPMVWKELQYEDESFLPDGTKLEKGDTVAFDQSLFDHYQKLIAIRNSC
;
A
#
# COMPACT_ATOMS: atom_id res chain seq x y z
N MET A 1 6.62 31.52 20.88
CA MET A 1 6.55 32.95 20.48
C MET A 1 5.62 33.04 19.29
N MET A 2 4.60 33.89 19.16
CA MET A 2 3.80 34.73 20.06
C MET A 2 2.61 35.22 19.16
N PHE A 3 1.37 35.27 19.68
CA PHE A 3 0.16 35.94 19.10
C PHE A 3 -0.49 35.27 17.85
N ILE A 4 -1.82 35.11 17.67
CA ILE A 4 -3.05 35.74 18.18
C ILE A 4 -4.21 34.72 18.24
N GLN A 5 -5.06 34.93 19.25
CA GLN A 5 -6.32 34.25 19.55
C GLN A 5 -7.51 35.15 19.13
N ILE A 6 -8.66 34.55 18.83
CA ILE A 6 -10.04 35.10 18.90
C ILE A 6 -10.52 35.95 17.70
N PHE A 7 -11.49 35.41 16.94
CA PHE A 7 -12.81 36.03 16.73
C PHE A 7 -13.80 34.97 16.18
N PHE A 8 -14.87 34.70 16.93
CA PHE A 8 -16.01 33.88 16.52
C PHE A 8 -17.29 34.71 16.75
N LEU A 9 -18.26 34.53 15.84
CA LEU A 9 -19.67 34.97 15.85
C LEU A 9 -20.00 36.47 15.65
N CYS A 10 -20.59 36.82 14.48
CA CYS A 10 -22.05 37.01 14.36
C CYS A 10 -22.49 37.37 12.92
N MET A 11 -23.75 37.06 12.60
CA MET A 11 -24.63 37.59 11.54
C MET A 11 -24.67 36.94 10.13
N ILE A 12 -25.62 36.01 10.05
CA ILE A 12 -26.66 35.80 9.04
C ILE A 12 -27.01 37.03 8.15
N CYS A 13 -27.28 36.74 6.87
CA CYS A 13 -27.95 37.55 5.83
C CYS A 13 -27.17 38.65 5.10
N LEU A 14 -26.40 38.27 4.07
CA LEU A 14 -26.34 38.99 2.80
C LEU A 14 -26.22 37.99 1.65
N LEU A 15 -27.35 37.71 0.99
CA LEU A 15 -27.40 37.10 -0.33
C LEU A 15 -26.85 38.09 -1.37
N SER A 16 -25.94 37.59 -2.23
CA SER A 16 -25.68 38.01 -3.61
C SER A 16 -24.95 39.35 -3.86
N PRO A 17 -23.80 39.27 -4.55
CA PRO A 17 -23.80 39.57 -6.00
C PRO A 17 -23.36 38.39 -6.88
N PHE A 18 -22.86 37.29 -6.30
CA PHE A 18 -22.35 36.15 -7.07
C PHE A 18 -23.42 35.26 -7.71
N ALA A 19 -24.67 35.28 -7.22
CA ALA A 19 -25.76 34.50 -7.80
C ALA A 19 -26.21 35.03 -9.19
N GLN A 20 -25.91 36.30 -9.54
CA GLN A 20 -26.35 36.90 -10.81
C GLN A 20 -25.48 36.54 -12.02
N GLU A 21 -24.24 36.08 -11.84
CA GLU A 21 -23.38 35.66 -12.95
C GLU A 21 -23.69 34.23 -13.41
N GLY A 22 -23.90 33.29 -12.48
CA GLY A 22 -24.25 31.90 -12.80
C GLY A 22 -25.55 31.73 -13.59
N ASP A 23 -26.57 32.54 -13.27
CA ASP A 23 -27.88 32.49 -13.96
C ASP A 23 -27.81 33.00 -15.41
N ARG A 24 -26.92 33.95 -15.75
CA ARG A 24 -26.77 34.47 -17.12
C ARG A 24 -26.12 33.47 -18.08
N TYR A 25 -25.27 32.56 -17.58
CA TYR A 25 -24.61 31.55 -18.41
C TYR A 25 -25.56 30.39 -18.76
N ALA A 26 -26.41 29.99 -17.83
CA ALA A 26 -27.42 28.94 -18.04
C ALA A 26 -28.46 29.31 -19.11
N GLU A 27 -28.90 30.58 -19.17
CA GLU A 27 -29.86 31.09 -20.17
C GLU A 27 -29.30 31.15 -21.61
N SER A 28 -27.98 31.01 -21.79
CA SER A 28 -27.31 31.09 -23.10
C SER A 28 -27.18 29.73 -23.82
N ASN A 29 -27.52 28.63 -23.16
CA ASN A 29 -27.59 27.28 -23.76
C ASN A 29 -28.93 27.07 -24.47
N ILE A 30 -28.87 26.65 -25.73
CA ILE A 30 -30.05 26.19 -26.47
C ILE A 30 -30.23 24.70 -26.23
N LEU A 31 -29.15 23.94 -26.37
CA LEU A 31 -29.10 22.52 -26.05
C LEU A 31 -28.64 22.33 -24.59
N LYS A 32 -29.37 21.52 -23.81
CA LYS A 32 -29.13 21.30 -22.38
C LYS A 32 -28.64 19.88 -22.08
N ASN A 33 -28.00 19.70 -20.93
CA ASN A 33 -27.67 18.38 -20.38
C ASN A 33 -28.94 17.50 -20.36
N GLY A 34 -28.82 16.31 -20.95
CA GLY A 34 -29.91 15.35 -21.07
C GLY A 34 -30.66 15.38 -22.41
N GLU A 35 -30.44 16.39 -23.26
CA GLU A 35 -31.07 16.48 -24.57
C GLU A 35 -30.20 15.84 -25.66
N ILE A 36 -30.83 15.33 -26.73
CA ILE A 36 -30.14 14.76 -27.88
C ILE A 36 -29.73 15.90 -28.81
N SER A 37 -28.47 15.89 -29.25
CA SER A 37 -27.98 16.88 -30.21
C SER A 37 -28.78 16.83 -31.52
N PRO A 38 -29.26 17.96 -32.03
CA PRO A 38 -29.92 18.01 -33.34
C PRO A 38 -28.93 17.82 -34.50
N VAL A 39 -27.63 17.86 -34.23
CA VAL A 39 -26.56 17.64 -35.20
C VAL A 39 -25.97 16.26 -34.98
N GLN A 40 -26.08 15.39 -35.98
CA GLN A 40 -25.66 13.99 -35.92
C GLN A 40 -24.52 13.66 -36.89
N GLU A 41 -24.22 14.58 -37.79
CA GLU A 41 -23.10 14.52 -38.72
C GLU A 41 -22.62 15.92 -39.09
N VAL A 42 -21.35 16.03 -39.48
CA VAL A 42 -20.72 17.29 -39.90
C VAL A 42 -19.74 17.06 -41.04
N ILE A 43 -19.59 18.05 -41.91
CA ILE A 43 -18.61 18.04 -43.00
C ILE A 43 -17.43 18.93 -42.61
N THR A 44 -16.23 18.37 -42.57
CA THR A 44 -15.00 19.08 -42.22
C THR A 44 -14.49 19.97 -43.35
N ILE A 45 -13.57 20.90 -43.04
CA ILE A 45 -12.98 21.81 -44.03
C ILE A 45 -12.14 21.11 -45.10
N ASP A 46 -11.71 19.87 -44.87
CA ASP A 46 -11.05 18.98 -45.84
C ASP A 46 -12.02 18.02 -46.55
N GLY A 47 -13.33 18.14 -46.31
CA GLY A 47 -14.38 17.46 -47.06
C GLY A 47 -14.77 16.07 -46.52
N GLN A 48 -14.34 15.69 -45.32
CA GLN A 48 -14.74 14.44 -44.69
C GLN A 48 -16.12 14.58 -44.04
N ASN A 49 -17.03 13.62 -44.29
CA ASN A 49 -18.27 13.52 -43.54
C ASN A 49 -18.06 12.68 -42.28
N LEU A 50 -18.30 13.26 -41.11
CA LEU A 50 -18.10 12.63 -39.81
C LEU A 50 -19.44 12.46 -39.10
N SER A 51 -19.83 11.20 -38.86
CA SER A 51 -21.00 10.87 -38.04
C SER A 51 -20.67 10.80 -36.55
N PHE A 52 -21.60 11.29 -35.74
CA PHE A 52 -21.58 11.22 -34.27
C PHE A 52 -22.14 9.89 -33.74
N GLN A 53 -22.86 9.13 -34.58
CA GLN A 53 -23.57 7.93 -34.16
C GLN A 53 -22.62 6.88 -33.58
N GLY A 54 -22.95 6.38 -32.38
CA GLY A 54 -22.18 5.32 -31.71
C GLY A 54 -20.83 5.78 -31.13
N LYS A 55 -20.56 7.09 -31.12
CA LYS A 55 -19.31 7.67 -30.58
C LYS A 55 -19.60 8.58 -29.40
N VAL A 56 -18.66 8.64 -28.46
CA VAL A 56 -18.59 9.74 -27.50
C VAL A 56 -17.96 10.93 -28.22
N VAL A 57 -18.66 12.07 -28.26
CA VAL A 57 -18.27 13.21 -29.09
C VAL A 57 -18.00 14.44 -28.24
N LEU A 58 -16.81 15.03 -28.38
CA LEU A 58 -16.50 16.38 -27.89
C LEU A 58 -16.70 17.39 -29.03
N VAL A 59 -17.69 18.26 -28.87
CA VAL A 59 -17.96 19.39 -29.77
C VAL A 59 -17.45 20.67 -29.14
N ASN A 60 -16.45 21.30 -29.75
CA ASN A 60 -15.90 22.59 -29.33
C ASN A 60 -16.32 23.69 -30.31
N PHE A 61 -16.78 24.84 -29.81
CA PHE A 61 -17.08 26.01 -30.63
C PHE A 61 -16.09 27.14 -30.39
N PHE A 62 -15.51 27.68 -31.46
CA PHE A 62 -14.45 28.68 -31.36
C PHE A 62 -14.51 29.75 -32.47
N ALA A 63 -13.63 30.75 -32.37
CA ALA A 63 -13.30 31.66 -33.47
C ALA A 63 -11.80 31.97 -33.50
N THR A 64 -11.25 32.22 -34.69
CA THR A 64 -9.80 32.35 -34.90
C THR A 64 -9.20 33.60 -34.27
N TRP A 65 -10.03 34.58 -33.92
CA TRP A 65 -9.64 35.83 -33.26
C TRP A 65 -9.77 35.78 -31.73
N CYS A 66 -10.39 34.74 -31.16
CA CYS A 66 -10.74 34.68 -29.75
C CYS A 66 -9.55 34.19 -28.89
N PRO A 67 -9.02 35.01 -27.94
CA PRO A 67 -7.88 34.63 -27.11
C PRO A 67 -8.09 33.37 -26.24
N PRO A 68 -9.18 33.21 -25.48
CA PRO A 68 -9.38 31.99 -24.68
C PRO A 68 -9.54 30.74 -25.56
N CYS A 69 -10.15 30.86 -26.74
CA CYS A 69 -10.17 29.75 -27.70
C CYS A 69 -8.76 29.33 -28.13
N LYS A 70 -7.88 30.30 -28.44
CA LYS A 70 -6.48 30.00 -28.80
C LYS A 70 -5.71 29.33 -27.66
N ALA A 71 -6.00 29.70 -26.42
CA ALA A 71 -5.39 29.09 -25.24
C ALA A 71 -5.84 27.64 -25.01
N GLU A 72 -7.08 27.31 -25.35
CA GLU A 72 -7.64 25.96 -25.22
C GLU A 72 -7.15 24.99 -26.31
N MET A 73 -6.88 25.47 -27.52
CA MET A 73 -6.55 24.63 -28.69
C MET A 73 -5.36 23.66 -28.49
N PRO A 74 -4.23 24.05 -27.87
CA PRO A 74 -3.15 23.10 -27.57
C PRO A 74 -3.57 21.98 -26.61
N GLN A 75 -4.49 22.26 -25.69
CA GLN A 75 -4.98 21.26 -24.73
C GLN A 75 -5.93 20.27 -25.41
N LEU A 76 -6.81 20.75 -26.30
CA LEU A 76 -7.62 19.88 -27.16
C LEU A 76 -6.75 19.02 -28.10
N GLN A 77 -5.63 19.55 -28.59
CA GLN A 77 -4.68 18.78 -29.40
C GLN A 77 -4.05 17.64 -28.59
N SER A 78 -3.60 17.92 -27.36
CA SER A 78 -3.10 16.89 -26.45
C SER A 78 -4.18 15.84 -26.12
N LEU A 79 -5.43 16.25 -25.92
CA LEU A 79 -6.56 15.34 -25.71
C LEU A 79 -6.83 14.45 -26.93
N TRP A 80 -6.75 15.01 -28.14
CA TRP A 80 -6.88 14.27 -29.38
C TRP A 80 -5.76 13.23 -29.54
N GLU A 81 -4.51 13.57 -29.25
CA GLU A 81 -3.39 12.63 -29.31
C GLU A 81 -3.57 11.44 -28.36
N ARG A 82 -4.12 11.68 -27.17
CA ARG A 82 -4.40 10.62 -26.18
C ARG A 82 -5.51 9.67 -26.60
N HIS A 83 -6.52 10.12 -27.34
CA HIS A 83 -7.74 9.33 -27.56
C HIS A 83 -8.13 9.06 -29.02
N SER A 84 -7.47 9.68 -30.00
CA SER A 84 -7.80 9.52 -31.43
C SER A 84 -7.67 8.08 -31.97
N SER A 85 -6.94 7.20 -31.26
CA SER A 85 -6.87 5.77 -31.57
C SER A 85 -8.15 4.99 -31.21
N LYS A 86 -9.03 5.55 -30.36
CA LYS A 86 -10.31 4.94 -29.97
C LYS A 86 -11.34 5.11 -31.08
N LYS A 87 -11.86 3.99 -31.60
CA LYS A 87 -12.84 3.97 -32.71
C LYS A 87 -14.18 4.63 -32.34
N ASP A 88 -14.50 4.68 -31.06
CA ASP A 88 -15.74 5.20 -30.49
C ASP A 88 -15.58 6.60 -29.86
N PHE A 89 -14.49 7.32 -30.17
CA PHE A 89 -14.28 8.71 -29.77
C PHE A 89 -14.22 9.63 -30.99
N LEU A 90 -14.75 10.85 -30.85
CA LEU A 90 -14.62 11.92 -31.83
C LEU A 90 -14.45 13.27 -31.13
N LEU A 91 -13.47 14.06 -31.55
CA LEU A 91 -13.34 15.48 -31.20
C LEU A 91 -13.55 16.28 -32.49
N VAL A 92 -14.43 17.27 -32.45
CA VAL A 92 -14.64 18.21 -33.55
C VAL A 92 -14.71 19.65 -33.06
N SER A 93 -13.93 20.52 -33.68
CA SER A 93 -13.97 21.96 -33.42
C SER A 93 -14.66 22.71 -34.56
N ILE A 94 -15.65 23.54 -34.21
CA ILE A 94 -16.53 24.25 -35.15
C ILE A 94 -16.27 25.75 -35.04
N GLY A 95 -15.75 26.33 -36.13
CA GLY A 95 -15.47 27.76 -36.23
C GLY A 95 -16.73 28.56 -36.54
N ARG A 96 -17.33 29.20 -35.53
CA ARG A 96 -18.54 30.01 -35.72
C ARG A 96 -18.22 31.33 -36.42
N GLU A 97 -18.98 31.65 -37.47
CA GLU A 97 -18.74 32.81 -38.35
C GLU A 97 -17.39 32.76 -39.09
N GLU A 98 -16.77 31.57 -39.16
CA GLU A 98 -15.49 31.36 -39.82
C GLU A 98 -15.68 30.55 -41.10
N THR A 99 -15.03 30.99 -42.17
CA THR A 99 -15.01 30.28 -43.47
C THR A 99 -13.85 29.30 -43.52
N ALA A 100 -13.95 28.25 -44.33
CA ALA A 100 -12.84 27.31 -44.55
C ALA A 100 -11.54 28.03 -44.96
N ALA A 101 -11.64 29.10 -45.76
CA ALA A 101 -10.50 29.93 -46.17
C ALA A 101 -9.75 30.58 -44.99
N LYS A 102 -10.45 30.89 -43.88
CA LYS A 102 -9.85 31.40 -42.63
C LYS A 102 -9.36 30.28 -41.71
N LEU A 103 -10.07 29.15 -41.68
CA LEU A 103 -9.76 28.04 -40.78
C LEU A 103 -8.55 27.22 -41.24
N ILE A 104 -8.34 27.04 -42.55
CA ILE A 104 -7.21 26.25 -43.07
C ILE A 104 -5.84 26.84 -42.64
N PRO A 105 -5.56 28.16 -42.78
CA PRO A 105 -4.32 28.76 -42.28
C PRO A 105 -4.20 28.69 -40.76
N PHE A 106 -5.31 28.84 -40.03
CA PHE A 106 -5.33 28.76 -38.57
C PHE A 106 -4.97 27.36 -38.07
N GLN A 107 -5.57 26.31 -38.66
CA GLN A 107 -5.30 24.91 -38.34
C GLN A 107 -3.82 24.57 -38.54
N LYS A 108 -3.21 25.03 -39.65
CA LYS A 108 -1.78 24.87 -39.93
C LYS A 108 -0.90 25.61 -38.90
N THR A 109 -1.27 26.84 -38.54
CA THR A 109 -0.50 27.66 -37.60
C THR A 109 -0.51 27.07 -36.18
N MET A 110 -1.67 26.55 -35.75
CA MET A 110 -1.85 25.95 -34.43
C MET A 110 -1.45 24.46 -34.38
N LYS A 111 -1.04 23.86 -35.51
CA LYS A 111 -0.69 22.44 -35.66
C LYS A 111 -1.80 21.49 -35.18
N ILE A 112 -3.05 21.83 -35.50
CA ILE A 112 -4.23 21.06 -35.11
C ILE A 112 -4.40 19.84 -36.02
N ALA A 113 -4.47 18.65 -35.42
CA ALA A 113 -4.66 17.38 -36.11
C ALA A 113 -6.10 16.83 -36.03
N PHE A 114 -6.93 17.35 -35.11
CA PHE A 114 -8.33 16.96 -35.00
C PHE A 114 -9.21 17.63 -36.07
N PRO A 115 -10.38 17.04 -36.40
CA PRO A 115 -11.38 17.60 -37.32
C PRO A 115 -11.81 19.05 -37.01
N VAL A 116 -11.80 19.90 -38.04
CA VAL A 116 -12.29 21.29 -37.97
C VAL A 116 -13.41 21.52 -38.98
N VAL A 117 -14.47 22.19 -38.56
CA VAL A 117 -15.68 22.49 -39.36
C VAL A 117 -15.87 23.99 -39.50
N SER A 118 -16.28 24.43 -40.69
CA SER A 118 -16.61 25.83 -40.99
C SER A 118 -18.11 26.07 -40.79
N ASP A 119 -18.47 27.06 -39.98
CA ASP A 119 -19.86 27.44 -39.74
C ASP A 119 -20.07 28.96 -39.97
N PRO A 120 -19.98 29.44 -41.22
CA PRO A 120 -19.94 30.87 -41.53
C PRO A 120 -21.24 31.60 -41.21
N LYS A 121 -22.36 30.88 -41.12
CA LYS A 121 -23.70 31.42 -40.85
C LYS A 121 -24.22 31.11 -39.44
N ARG A 122 -23.41 30.43 -38.61
CA ARG A 122 -23.80 29.97 -37.26
C ARG A 122 -24.95 28.97 -37.25
N GLU A 123 -25.16 28.25 -38.33
CA GLU A 123 -26.27 27.28 -38.41
C GLU A 123 -26.06 26.14 -37.41
N ILE A 124 -24.83 25.66 -37.25
CA ILE A 124 -24.50 24.62 -36.28
C ILE A 124 -24.43 25.21 -34.87
N TYR A 125 -23.73 26.34 -34.69
CA TYR A 125 -23.61 27.00 -33.39
C TYR A 125 -24.97 27.34 -32.77
N ASN A 126 -25.91 27.87 -33.56
CA ASN A 126 -27.23 28.25 -33.09
C ASN A 126 -28.14 27.06 -32.75
N ALA A 127 -27.71 25.82 -33.01
CA ALA A 127 -28.39 24.62 -32.52
C ALA A 127 -27.97 24.27 -31.08
N PHE A 128 -26.82 24.74 -30.62
CA PHE A 128 -26.28 24.47 -29.29
C PHE A 128 -26.33 25.69 -28.36
N ALA A 129 -26.10 26.88 -28.90
CA ALA A 129 -25.74 28.07 -28.12
C ALA A 129 -26.25 29.39 -28.72
N LYS A 130 -26.60 30.36 -27.85
CA LYS A 130 -26.93 31.74 -28.29
C LYS A 130 -25.70 32.66 -28.31
N ASN A 131 -24.84 32.58 -27.29
CA ASN A 131 -23.74 33.54 -27.05
C ASN A 131 -22.50 32.86 -26.43
N TYR A 132 -21.36 33.57 -26.45
CA TYR A 132 -20.06 33.19 -25.85
C TYR A 132 -19.27 32.09 -26.56
N ILE A 133 -17.94 32.23 -26.55
CA ILE A 133 -16.95 31.25 -26.96
C ILE A 133 -15.69 31.37 -26.07
N PRO A 134 -14.93 30.29 -25.84
CA PRO A 134 -15.19 28.92 -26.30
C PRO A 134 -16.40 28.28 -25.61
N ARG A 135 -16.95 27.23 -26.21
CA ARG A 135 -18.03 26.39 -25.66
C ARG A 135 -17.67 24.94 -25.92
N ASN A 136 -17.83 24.07 -24.93
CA ASN A 136 -17.63 22.64 -25.12
C ASN A 136 -18.91 21.87 -24.77
N TYR A 137 -19.20 20.82 -25.52
CA TYR A 137 -20.27 19.87 -25.27
C TYR A 137 -19.72 18.45 -25.39
N LEU A 138 -20.06 17.60 -24.43
CA LEU A 138 -19.82 16.16 -24.53
C LEU A 138 -21.14 15.43 -24.79
N LEU A 139 -21.14 14.63 -25.84
CA LEU A 139 -22.26 13.78 -26.27
C LEU A 139 -21.91 12.32 -26.01
N ASP A 140 -22.85 11.55 -25.46
CA ASP A 140 -22.72 10.10 -25.33
C ASP A 140 -22.91 9.38 -26.69
N ARG A 141 -22.80 8.04 -26.69
CA ARG A 141 -22.93 7.22 -27.90
C ARG A 141 -24.32 7.25 -28.54
N GLN A 142 -25.31 7.81 -27.86
CA GLN A 142 -26.67 8.05 -28.34
C GLN A 142 -26.87 9.52 -28.80
N GLY A 143 -25.82 10.34 -28.73
CA GLY A 143 -25.85 11.76 -29.10
C GLY A 143 -26.45 12.66 -28.03
N LYS A 144 -26.62 12.18 -26.78
CA LYS A 144 -27.20 12.95 -25.68
C LYS A 144 -26.12 13.73 -24.93
N VAL A 145 -26.39 15.00 -24.63
CA VAL A 145 -25.45 15.86 -23.89
C VAL A 145 -25.35 15.39 -22.44
N PHE A 146 -24.13 15.15 -21.96
CA PHE A 146 -23.89 14.86 -20.55
C PHE A 146 -22.95 15.86 -19.86
N TYR A 147 -22.32 16.75 -20.63
CA TYR A 147 -21.51 17.86 -20.11
C TYR A 147 -21.57 19.05 -21.07
N GLN A 148 -21.53 20.26 -20.51
CA GLN A 148 -21.41 21.51 -21.26
C GLN A 148 -20.66 22.58 -20.45
N SER A 149 -19.88 23.44 -21.11
CA SER A 149 -19.16 24.56 -20.46
C SER A 149 -19.19 25.85 -21.29
N VAL A 150 -19.00 26.99 -20.61
CA VAL A 150 -18.94 28.33 -21.22
C VAL A 150 -17.65 29.02 -20.81
N GLY A 151 -16.80 29.35 -21.78
CA GLY A 151 -15.48 29.92 -21.53
C GLY A 151 -14.42 28.84 -21.37
N PHE A 152 -13.22 29.27 -20.97
CA PHE A 152 -12.07 28.39 -20.76
C PHE A 152 -11.30 28.82 -19.51
N THR A 153 -11.21 27.90 -18.56
CA THR A 153 -10.27 27.91 -17.43
C THR A 153 -9.62 26.53 -17.31
N GLN A 154 -8.45 26.45 -16.68
CA GLN A 154 -7.76 25.16 -16.49
C GLN A 154 -8.60 24.17 -15.67
N GLN A 155 -9.35 24.67 -14.69
CA GLN A 155 -10.22 23.86 -13.83
C GLN A 155 -11.41 23.28 -14.62
N GLU A 156 -12.09 24.08 -15.43
CA GLU A 156 -13.21 23.61 -16.25
C GLU A 156 -12.75 22.61 -17.32
N PHE A 157 -11.57 22.85 -17.92
CA PHE A 157 -10.99 21.91 -18.88
C PHE A 157 -10.72 20.55 -18.23
N GLN A 158 -10.16 20.53 -17.02
CA GLN A 158 -9.91 19.29 -16.29
C GLN A 158 -11.21 18.55 -15.97
N GLN A 159 -12.26 19.26 -15.53
CA GLN A 159 -13.59 18.67 -15.28
C GLN A 159 -14.21 18.07 -16.55
N MET A 160 -14.04 18.73 -17.70
CA MET A 160 -14.50 18.21 -19.00
C MET A 160 -13.76 16.92 -19.35
N VAL A 161 -12.43 16.88 -19.18
CA VAL A 161 -11.62 15.70 -19.45
C VAL A 161 -12.04 14.52 -18.57
N GLU A 162 -12.24 14.74 -17.27
CA GLU A 162 -12.72 13.71 -16.34
C GLU A 162 -14.09 13.16 -16.74
N ALA A 163 -15.03 14.04 -17.13
CA ALA A 163 -16.35 13.62 -17.60
C ALA A 163 -16.26 12.80 -18.89
N LEU A 164 -15.40 13.20 -19.84
CA LEU A 164 -15.17 12.49 -21.09
C LEU A 164 -14.55 11.11 -20.85
N GLU A 165 -13.49 11.02 -20.05
CA GLU A 165 -12.78 9.77 -19.77
C GLU A 165 -13.73 8.77 -19.10
N LYS A 166 -14.54 9.22 -18.14
CA LYS A 166 -15.58 8.40 -17.50
C LYS A 166 -16.62 7.85 -18.48
N GLU A 167 -17.01 8.62 -19.50
CA GLU A 167 -17.96 8.15 -20.52
C GLU A 167 -17.32 7.20 -21.54
N LEU A 168 -16.06 7.45 -21.90
CA LEU A 168 -15.28 6.56 -22.76
C LEU A 168 -15.03 5.20 -22.11
N GLU A 169 -14.99 5.13 -20.78
CA GLU A 169 -14.90 3.90 -20.00
C GLU A 169 -16.21 3.10 -19.92
N LYS A 170 -17.37 3.72 -20.18
CA LYS A 170 -18.65 2.98 -20.26
C LYS A 170 -18.66 2.11 -21.51
N GLU A 171 -18.59 0.79 -21.33
CA GLU A 171 -18.46 -0.16 -22.46
C GLU A 171 -19.73 -0.23 -23.34
N ALA A 172 -19.52 -0.39 -24.65
CA ALA A 172 -20.57 -0.60 -25.63
C ALA A 172 -21.38 -1.89 -25.36
N PRO A 173 -22.72 -1.87 -25.50
CA PRO A 173 -23.60 -2.95 -25.04
C PRO A 173 -23.37 -4.33 -25.70
N GLU A 174 -22.71 -4.41 -26.85
CA GLU A 174 -22.44 -5.68 -27.54
C GLU A 174 -21.24 -6.46 -27.00
N LYS A 175 -20.26 -5.82 -26.33
CA LYS A 175 -19.10 -6.52 -25.75
C LYS A 175 -19.41 -7.27 -24.46
N LYS A 176 -20.48 -6.87 -23.75
CA LYS A 176 -20.93 -7.49 -22.50
C LYS A 176 -21.40 -8.95 -22.66
N LYS A 177 -21.65 -9.42 -23.89
CA LYS A 177 -22.06 -10.81 -24.17
C LYS A 177 -20.92 -11.75 -24.60
N LEU A 178 -19.72 -11.23 -24.88
CA LEU A 178 -18.57 -12.04 -25.34
C LEU A 178 -17.36 -11.97 -24.38
N GLN A 179 -17.49 -11.22 -23.29
CA GLN A 179 -16.59 -11.21 -22.14
C GLN A 179 -17.35 -11.64 -20.88
N GLU A 180 -17.92 -12.84 -20.88
CA GLU A 180 -17.89 -13.63 -19.65
C GLU A 180 -16.40 -13.98 -19.43
N LYS A 181 -15.67 -13.05 -18.79
CA LYS A 181 -14.41 -13.36 -18.12
C LYS A 181 -14.70 -14.55 -17.20
N ALA A 182 -13.77 -15.49 -17.10
CA ALA A 182 -13.75 -16.40 -15.97
C ALA A 182 -13.92 -15.56 -14.68
N GLU A 183 -14.99 -15.82 -13.94
CA GLU A 183 -15.28 -15.18 -12.66
C GLU A 183 -14.03 -15.28 -11.77
N TYR A 184 -13.58 -14.18 -11.17
CA TYR A 184 -12.44 -14.20 -10.27
C TYR A 184 -12.75 -15.16 -9.11
N LYS A 185 -11.79 -16.03 -8.77
CA LYS A 185 -11.89 -16.97 -7.66
C LYS A 185 -10.76 -16.73 -6.68
N ALA A 186 -11.13 -16.51 -5.42
CA ALA A 186 -10.16 -16.41 -4.34
C ALA A 186 -9.66 -17.81 -3.96
N PRO A 187 -8.42 -17.93 -3.43
CA PRO A 187 -7.96 -19.19 -2.85
C PRO A 187 -8.95 -19.72 -1.81
N GLU A 188 -9.39 -20.96 -1.96
CA GLU A 188 -10.49 -21.52 -1.16
C GLU A 188 -10.09 -21.68 0.31
N TRP A 189 -8.83 -22.03 0.56
CA TRP A 189 -8.31 -22.15 1.91
C TRP A 189 -8.34 -20.81 2.65
N ALA A 190 -8.07 -19.69 1.98
CA ALA A 190 -7.96 -18.37 2.59
C ALA A 190 -9.29 -17.85 3.16
N LYS A 191 -10.44 -18.35 2.67
CA LYS A 191 -11.77 -17.96 3.16
C LYS A 191 -12.04 -18.40 4.60
N LYS A 192 -11.31 -19.39 5.09
CA LYS A 192 -11.58 -20.08 6.38
C LYS A 192 -10.51 -19.83 7.43
N VAL A 193 -9.38 -19.24 7.07
CA VAL A 193 -8.27 -19.11 8.01
C VAL A 193 -8.47 -17.96 8.99
N VAL A 194 -7.91 -18.15 10.18
CA VAL A 194 -7.45 -17.08 11.04
C VAL A 194 -5.95 -16.94 10.80
N TRP A 195 -5.51 -15.74 10.42
CA TRP A 195 -4.10 -15.40 10.22
C TRP A 195 -3.42 -15.14 11.56
N TYR A 196 -2.13 -15.50 11.64
CA TYR A 196 -1.27 -15.15 12.76
C TYR A 196 0.01 -14.49 12.22
N GLN A 197 0.19 -13.19 12.50
CA GLN A 197 1.38 -12.44 12.10
C GLN A 197 2.50 -12.64 13.12
N ILE A 198 3.67 -13.07 12.64
CA ILE A 198 4.86 -13.29 13.44
C ILE A 198 5.96 -12.31 13.03
N PHE A 199 6.54 -11.65 14.03
CA PHE A 199 7.80 -10.93 13.90
C PHE A 199 8.94 -11.83 14.39
N PRO A 200 9.70 -12.50 13.49
CA PRO A 200 10.54 -13.65 13.87
C PRO A 200 11.57 -13.34 14.97
N GLU A 201 12.26 -12.19 14.87
CA GLU A 201 13.30 -11.74 15.81
C GLU A 201 12.78 -11.58 17.25
N ARG A 202 11.46 -11.51 17.44
CA ARG A 202 10.78 -11.24 18.71
C ARG A 202 9.83 -12.34 19.15
N PHE A 203 9.73 -13.43 18.39
CA PHE A 203 8.73 -14.46 18.66
C PHE A 203 9.22 -15.54 19.64
N CYS A 204 10.32 -16.22 19.34
CA CYS A 204 10.94 -17.16 20.27
C CYS A 204 12.40 -17.39 19.85
N ASN A 205 13.32 -17.31 20.81
CA ASN A 205 14.70 -17.75 20.63
C ASN A 205 14.76 -19.27 20.88
N GLY A 206 14.93 -20.04 19.80
CA GLY A 206 14.94 -21.49 19.82
C GLY A 206 16.35 -22.09 19.70
N ASP A 207 17.32 -21.31 19.23
CA ASP A 207 18.70 -21.70 19.08
C ASP A 207 19.65 -20.54 19.43
N PRO A 208 20.04 -20.38 20.70
CA PRO A 208 20.94 -19.30 21.12
C PRO A 208 22.33 -19.34 20.48
N SER A 209 22.70 -20.42 19.78
CA SER A 209 23.98 -20.50 19.08
C SER A 209 24.04 -19.65 17.81
N ASN A 210 22.87 -19.25 17.28
CA ASN A 210 22.75 -18.38 16.11
C ASN A 210 22.47 -16.91 16.46
N ASP A 211 22.39 -16.58 17.75
CA ASP A 211 22.07 -15.23 18.20
C ASP A 211 22.97 -14.18 17.51
N PRO A 212 22.41 -13.04 17.06
CA PRO A 212 23.18 -12.03 16.35
C PRO A 212 24.41 -11.56 17.13
N LYS A 213 25.49 -11.26 16.41
CA LYS A 213 26.66 -10.58 16.95
C LYS A 213 26.62 -9.10 16.57
N VAL A 214 27.40 -8.28 17.25
CA VAL A 214 27.46 -6.84 16.96
C VAL A 214 27.86 -6.53 15.50
N LEU A 215 28.66 -7.40 14.86
CA LEU A 215 29.03 -7.22 13.46
C LEU A 215 27.87 -7.50 12.48
N ASP A 216 26.88 -8.29 12.90
CA ASP A 216 25.73 -8.64 12.06
C ASP A 216 24.76 -7.48 11.91
N ILE A 217 24.78 -6.53 12.86
CA ILE A 217 23.95 -5.32 12.80
C ILE A 217 24.62 -4.16 12.05
N LYS A 218 25.81 -4.38 11.46
CA LYS A 218 26.55 -3.34 10.74
C LYS A 218 25.75 -2.81 9.54
N GLY A 219 25.49 -1.51 9.54
CA GLY A 219 24.69 -0.82 8.51
C GLY A 219 23.21 -0.67 8.86
N SER A 220 22.74 -1.30 9.94
CA SER A 220 21.40 -1.04 10.47
C SER A 220 21.35 0.26 11.27
N TRP A 221 20.24 0.99 11.18
CA TRP A 221 19.96 2.15 12.03
C TRP A 221 20.04 1.76 13.52
N PRO A 222 20.69 2.57 14.40
CA PRO A 222 21.21 3.93 14.21
C PRO A 222 22.69 4.01 13.79
N HIS A 223 23.16 3.05 12.99
CA HIS A 223 24.51 3.00 12.40
C HIS A 223 25.64 2.90 13.42
N ASP A 224 25.39 2.22 14.55
CA ASP A 224 26.39 2.01 15.60
C ASP A 224 26.55 0.54 15.97
N TYR A 225 27.60 -0.05 15.41
CA TYR A 225 28.09 -1.40 15.71
C TYR A 225 29.41 -1.37 16.51
N THR A 226 29.78 -0.20 17.03
CA THR A 226 31.07 0.01 17.74
C THR A 226 30.90 0.20 19.25
N SER A 227 29.78 0.78 19.67
CA SER A 227 29.43 0.90 21.08
C SER A 227 29.17 -0.48 21.72
N PRO A 228 29.38 -0.61 23.05
CA PRO A 228 29.01 -1.80 23.80
C PRO A 228 27.64 -2.35 23.41
N TRP A 229 27.60 -3.67 23.20
CA TRP A 229 26.47 -4.38 22.64
C TRP A 229 26.52 -5.84 23.08
N GLU A 230 25.37 -6.37 23.48
CA GLU A 230 25.14 -7.77 23.84
C GLU A 230 23.74 -8.15 23.35
N VAL A 231 23.47 -9.45 23.20
CA VAL A 231 22.11 -9.96 22.99
C VAL A 231 21.26 -9.53 24.18
N HIS A 232 20.12 -8.90 23.90
CA HIS A 232 19.27 -8.34 24.92
C HIS A 232 18.53 -9.44 25.68
N PRO A 233 18.46 -9.40 27.02
CA PRO A 233 17.73 -10.39 27.79
C PRO A 233 16.24 -10.43 27.41
N TRP A 234 15.71 -11.62 27.09
CA TRP A 234 14.31 -11.79 26.66
C TRP A 234 13.29 -11.25 27.66
N THR A 235 13.56 -11.44 28.94
CA THR A 235 12.61 -11.22 30.03
C THR A 235 12.81 -9.91 30.77
N SER A 236 13.70 -9.03 30.31
CA SER A 236 13.97 -7.77 30.98
C SER A 236 12.92 -6.71 30.70
N ASP A 237 12.81 -5.73 31.63
CA ASP A 237 11.98 -4.55 31.46
C ASP A 237 12.32 -3.80 30.17
N TRP A 238 11.28 -3.56 29.34
CA TRP A 238 11.41 -2.94 28.03
C TRP A 238 11.99 -1.52 28.06
N TYR A 239 11.73 -0.71 29.08
CA TYR A 239 12.24 0.68 29.12
C TYR A 239 13.48 0.85 29.99
N LYS A 240 13.92 -0.21 30.67
CA LYS A 240 15.13 -0.19 31.50
C LYS A 240 16.39 -0.35 30.62
N LEU A 241 17.35 0.56 30.81
CA LEU A 241 18.67 0.42 30.21
C LEU A 241 19.47 -0.70 30.89
N GLN A 242 19.96 -1.65 30.11
CA GLN A 242 20.82 -2.74 30.58
C GLN A 242 22.25 -2.25 30.88
N PRO A 243 23.06 -2.98 31.66
CA PRO A 243 24.41 -2.55 32.01
C PRO A 243 25.31 -2.23 30.81
N TYR A 244 25.17 -2.96 29.69
CA TYR A 244 25.93 -2.67 28.47
C TYR A 244 25.42 -1.40 27.76
N GLU A 245 24.11 -1.11 27.82
CA GLU A 245 23.51 0.10 27.27
C GLU A 245 23.93 1.33 28.07
N GLN A 246 23.97 1.23 29.40
CA GLN A 246 24.45 2.32 30.26
C GLN A 246 25.90 2.72 29.96
N LYS A 247 26.76 1.76 29.57
CA LYS A 247 28.16 2.02 29.21
C LYS A 247 28.34 2.82 27.92
N ASN A 248 27.37 2.81 27.01
CA ASN A 248 27.47 3.57 25.76
C ASN A 248 26.96 5.03 25.88
N GLY A 249 26.30 5.37 26.98
CA GLY A 249 25.85 6.73 27.29
C GLY A 249 24.71 7.24 26.40
N LYS A 250 23.99 6.36 25.71
CA LYS A 250 22.86 6.69 24.83
C LYS A 250 21.53 6.48 25.53
N ASP A 251 20.49 7.17 25.06
CA ASP A 251 19.14 7.05 25.60
C ASP A 251 18.46 5.72 25.22
N ILE A 252 17.25 5.51 25.74
CA ILE A 252 16.47 4.31 25.51
C ILE A 252 16.06 4.15 24.03
N TRP A 253 15.76 5.25 23.33
CA TRP A 253 15.29 5.22 21.95
C TRP A 253 16.39 4.82 20.98
N PHE A 254 17.61 5.29 21.21
CA PHE A 254 18.79 4.82 20.49
C PHE A 254 19.03 3.32 20.73
N ASN A 255 18.95 2.89 21.98
CA ASN A 255 19.27 1.51 22.35
C ASN A 255 18.21 0.51 21.89
N ILE A 256 16.91 0.82 21.97
CA ILE A 256 15.83 -0.09 21.54
C ILE A 256 16.00 -0.49 20.06
N GLN A 257 16.42 0.42 19.19
CA GLN A 257 16.68 0.11 17.77
C GLN A 257 17.85 -0.88 17.58
N ARG A 258 18.80 -0.91 18.53
CA ARG A 258 19.96 -1.81 18.52
C ARG A 258 19.71 -3.16 19.18
N ARG A 259 18.63 -3.30 19.96
CA ARG A 259 18.34 -4.56 20.67
C ARG A 259 18.10 -5.70 19.69
N ARG A 260 18.65 -6.86 20.01
CA ARG A 260 18.34 -8.14 19.39
C ARG A 260 18.07 -9.15 20.51
N TYR A 261 17.04 -9.95 20.35
CA TYR A 261 16.56 -10.95 21.30
C TYR A 261 16.86 -12.38 20.84
N GLY A 262 17.32 -12.55 19.59
CA GLY A 262 17.69 -13.84 19.04
C GLY A 262 16.50 -14.70 18.63
N GLY A 263 15.34 -14.09 18.33
CA GLY A 263 14.22 -14.86 17.80
C GLY A 263 14.54 -15.43 16.41
N ASP A 264 14.19 -16.70 16.18
CA ASP A 264 14.68 -17.48 15.04
C ASP A 264 13.64 -18.51 14.50
N ILE A 265 13.98 -19.23 13.41
CA ILE A 265 13.08 -20.24 12.81
C ILE A 265 12.91 -21.47 13.70
N GLN A 266 13.93 -21.86 14.46
CA GLN A 266 13.84 -22.97 15.40
C GLN A 266 12.84 -22.65 16.53
N GLY A 267 12.78 -21.40 16.96
CA GLY A 267 11.80 -20.90 17.92
C GLY A 267 10.39 -20.97 17.38
N ILE A 268 10.16 -20.57 16.12
CA ILE A 268 8.85 -20.73 15.46
C ILE A 268 8.46 -22.21 15.39
N LEU A 269 9.39 -23.09 14.97
CA LEU A 269 9.19 -24.55 14.94
C LEU A 269 8.79 -25.10 16.32
N ASN A 270 9.48 -24.68 17.38
CA ASN A 270 9.21 -25.08 18.76
C ASN A 270 7.81 -24.64 19.25
N LYS A 271 7.21 -23.64 18.59
CA LYS A 271 5.94 -23.02 18.98
C LYS A 271 4.80 -23.31 17.99
N LEU A 272 5.00 -24.17 16.99
CA LEU A 272 3.91 -24.56 16.09
C LEU A 272 2.74 -25.25 16.82
N ASP A 273 3.01 -26.01 17.87
CA ASP A 273 1.95 -26.66 18.66
C ASP A 273 1.12 -25.63 19.45
N TYR A 274 1.74 -24.52 19.88
CA TYR A 274 1.03 -23.40 20.49
C TYR A 274 0.07 -22.74 19.48
N LEU A 275 0.54 -22.49 18.25
CA LEU A 275 -0.29 -21.92 17.18
C LEU A 275 -1.44 -22.86 16.80
N GLN A 276 -1.14 -24.17 16.68
CA GLN A 276 -2.16 -25.18 16.40
C GLN A 276 -3.20 -25.25 17.52
N GLN A 277 -2.77 -25.18 18.79
CA GLN A 277 -3.67 -25.13 19.94
C GLN A 277 -4.55 -23.88 19.92
N LEU A 278 -4.00 -22.72 19.56
CA LEU A 278 -4.77 -21.48 19.40
C LEU A 278 -5.83 -21.60 18.30
N GLY A 279 -5.57 -22.43 17.28
CA GLY A 279 -6.51 -22.76 16.20
C GLY A 279 -6.32 -21.91 14.94
N VAL A 280 -5.17 -21.28 14.77
CA VAL A 280 -4.87 -20.47 13.58
C VAL A 280 -4.70 -21.35 12.35
N GLY A 281 -5.08 -20.83 11.19
CA GLY A 281 -5.04 -21.57 9.92
C GLY A 281 -3.91 -21.14 8.99
N ALA A 282 -3.32 -19.97 9.22
CA ALA A 282 -2.25 -19.44 8.39
C ALA A 282 -1.29 -18.54 9.17
N ILE A 283 -0.02 -18.56 8.79
CA ILE A 283 1.07 -17.76 9.35
C ILE A 283 1.50 -16.73 8.32
N TYR A 284 1.59 -15.48 8.74
CA TYR A 284 2.26 -14.41 8.00
C TYR A 284 3.57 -14.08 8.70
N LEU A 285 4.70 -14.34 8.04
CA LEU A 285 6.01 -13.92 8.54
C LEU A 285 6.36 -12.53 8.00
N ASN A 286 6.66 -11.60 8.92
CA ASN A 286 7.42 -10.40 8.58
C ASN A 286 8.75 -10.75 7.87
N PRO A 287 9.46 -9.79 7.24
CA PRO A 287 10.60 -10.11 6.38
C PRO A 287 11.63 -11.05 7.04
N VAL A 288 11.94 -12.14 6.33
CA VAL A 288 12.84 -13.22 6.79
C VAL A 288 14.17 -13.25 6.07
N PHE A 289 14.29 -12.52 4.96
CA PHE A 289 15.48 -12.54 4.14
C PHE A 289 16.63 -11.77 4.78
N THR A 290 17.85 -12.12 4.38
CA THR A 290 19.08 -11.58 4.98
C THR A 290 19.09 -10.05 5.00
N ALA A 291 19.25 -9.48 6.20
CA ALA A 291 19.32 -8.04 6.42
C ALA A 291 19.93 -7.72 7.80
N PRO A 292 20.68 -6.62 7.94
CA PRO A 292 21.34 -6.28 9.21
C PRO A 292 20.37 -5.75 10.28
N SER A 293 19.24 -5.15 9.88
CA SER A 293 18.23 -4.71 10.84
C SER A 293 17.49 -5.88 11.50
N LEU A 294 16.81 -5.58 12.61
CA LEU A 294 15.90 -6.51 13.28
C LEU A 294 14.60 -6.74 12.50
N HIS A 295 14.18 -5.76 11.70
CA HIS A 295 12.90 -5.77 10.96
C HIS A 295 13.04 -6.29 9.53
N LYS A 296 14.26 -6.31 9.01
CA LYS A 296 14.66 -6.92 7.73
C LYS A 296 14.04 -6.33 6.45
N TYR A 297 13.30 -5.23 6.56
CA TYR A 297 12.88 -4.41 5.42
C TYR A 297 14.04 -3.83 4.59
N ASP A 298 15.23 -3.69 5.17
CA ASP A 298 16.48 -3.36 4.48
C ASP A 298 17.14 -4.60 3.86
N GLY A 299 16.37 -5.38 3.10
CA GLY A 299 16.80 -6.65 2.49
C GLY A 299 18.12 -6.52 1.73
N ALA A 300 19.14 -7.27 2.16
CA ALA A 300 20.42 -7.37 1.46
C ALA A 300 20.36 -8.37 0.29
N THR A 301 19.50 -9.39 0.43
CA THR A 301 19.13 -10.35 -0.61
C THR A 301 17.70 -10.84 -0.37
N TYR A 302 17.09 -11.49 -1.37
CA TYR A 302 15.74 -12.07 -1.30
C TYR A 302 15.73 -13.59 -1.55
N HIS A 303 16.86 -14.20 -1.92
CA HIS A 303 16.95 -15.65 -2.18
C HIS A 303 17.51 -16.45 -0.99
N HIS A 304 17.88 -15.79 0.11
CA HIS A 304 18.36 -16.44 1.33
C HIS A 304 17.68 -15.88 2.59
N ILE A 305 17.27 -16.80 3.46
CA ILE A 305 16.89 -16.51 4.85
C ILE A 305 18.10 -15.93 5.58
N ASP A 306 17.84 -15.02 6.51
CA ASP A 306 18.90 -14.43 7.32
C ASP A 306 19.74 -15.51 8.05
N PRO A 307 21.08 -15.44 7.98
CA PRO A 307 21.93 -16.43 8.64
C PRO A 307 21.66 -16.56 10.14
N ASN A 308 21.29 -15.47 10.84
CA ASN A 308 21.00 -15.51 12.28
C ASN A 308 19.60 -16.07 12.60
N PHE A 309 18.83 -16.46 11.59
CA PHE A 309 17.59 -17.22 11.76
C PHE A 309 17.81 -18.73 11.56
N GLY A 310 19.00 -19.14 11.13
CA GLY A 310 19.40 -20.52 10.88
C GLY A 310 20.51 -21.01 11.82
N PRO A 311 20.82 -22.31 11.81
CA PRO A 311 21.70 -22.92 12.82
C PRO A 311 23.21 -22.78 12.53
N ASP A 312 23.60 -22.21 11.39
CA ASP A 312 25.02 -22.04 11.01
C ASP A 312 25.30 -20.68 10.35
N PRO A 313 25.23 -19.56 11.11
CA PRO A 313 25.35 -18.23 10.52
C PRO A 313 26.67 -18.00 9.76
N GLU A 314 27.79 -18.56 10.24
CA GLU A 314 29.10 -18.37 9.61
C GLU A 314 29.25 -19.21 8.32
N GLY A 315 28.78 -20.46 8.35
CA GLY A 315 28.75 -21.32 7.16
C GLY A 315 27.84 -20.76 6.08
N ASP A 316 26.68 -20.22 6.47
CA ASP A 316 25.71 -19.61 5.57
C ASP A 316 26.30 -18.37 4.90
N LYS A 317 26.90 -17.44 5.66
CA LYS A 317 27.62 -16.27 5.10
C LYS A 317 28.74 -16.69 4.13
N ALA A 318 29.49 -17.74 4.46
CA ALA A 318 30.58 -18.24 3.63
C ALA A 318 30.09 -18.93 2.34
N LEU A 319 28.90 -19.50 2.34
CA LEU A 319 28.25 -20.05 1.15
C LEU A 319 27.76 -18.92 0.25
N ILE A 320 26.98 -17.98 0.81
CA ILE A 320 26.42 -16.81 0.10
C ILE A 320 27.53 -16.02 -0.60
N ALA A 321 28.67 -15.81 0.07
CA ALA A 321 29.81 -15.07 -0.49
C ALA A 321 30.47 -15.71 -1.73
N LYS A 322 30.18 -16.98 -2.05
CA LYS A 322 30.73 -17.69 -3.23
C LYS A 322 29.82 -17.60 -4.45
N GLU A 323 28.60 -17.13 -4.27
CA GLU A 323 27.58 -17.10 -5.33
C GLU A 323 27.77 -15.90 -6.27
N ILE A 324 27.09 -15.97 -7.42
CA ILE A 324 26.86 -14.82 -8.28
C ILE A 324 25.39 -14.42 -8.03
N PRO A 325 25.11 -13.37 -7.24
CA PRO A 325 23.77 -13.14 -6.71
C PRO A 325 22.67 -12.92 -7.76
N ASP A 326 23.01 -12.45 -8.96
CA ASP A 326 22.09 -12.27 -10.08
C ASP A 326 22.01 -13.48 -11.05
N ASP A 327 22.68 -14.59 -10.74
CA ASP A 327 22.61 -15.86 -11.47
C ASP A 327 22.03 -16.99 -10.59
N PRO A 328 20.74 -17.34 -10.74
CA PRO A 328 20.08 -18.35 -9.92
C PRO A 328 20.64 -19.75 -10.02
N LYS A 329 21.50 -20.03 -11.02
CA LYS A 329 22.20 -21.32 -11.15
C LYS A 329 23.32 -21.50 -10.13
N THR A 330 23.75 -20.40 -9.51
CA THR A 330 24.83 -20.41 -8.51
C THR A 330 24.31 -20.49 -7.07
N TRP A 331 23.01 -20.27 -6.87
CA TRP A 331 22.40 -20.23 -5.54
C TRP A 331 22.37 -21.61 -4.90
N GLY A 332 23.03 -21.77 -3.76
CA GLY A 332 22.94 -22.94 -2.90
C GLY A 332 21.78 -22.82 -1.91
N TRP A 333 21.48 -23.90 -1.20
CA TRP A 333 20.57 -23.86 -0.05
C TRP A 333 21.40 -23.76 1.23
N THR A 334 21.32 -22.63 1.92
CA THR A 334 21.98 -22.43 3.22
C THR A 334 21.35 -23.30 4.31
N LYS A 335 21.94 -23.37 5.49
CA LYS A 335 21.35 -24.04 6.64
C LYS A 335 20.11 -23.29 7.16
N ALA A 336 20.12 -21.96 7.13
CA ALA A 336 18.93 -21.15 7.37
C ALA A 336 17.81 -21.47 6.38
N ASP A 337 18.11 -21.56 5.08
CA ASP A 337 17.10 -21.89 4.07
C ASP A 337 16.54 -23.30 4.28
N GLN A 338 17.40 -24.29 4.55
CA GLN A 338 16.98 -25.67 4.82
C GLN A 338 16.07 -25.76 6.05
N LEU A 339 16.36 -24.98 7.10
CA LEU A 339 15.52 -24.92 8.30
C LEU A 339 14.17 -24.26 8.00
N MET A 340 14.14 -23.24 7.14
CA MET A 340 12.89 -22.62 6.68
C MET A 340 12.03 -23.58 5.85
N LEU A 341 12.62 -24.34 4.92
CA LEU A 341 11.90 -25.37 4.18
C LEU A 341 11.31 -26.44 5.13
N LYS A 342 12.03 -26.80 6.20
CA LYS A 342 11.50 -27.66 7.26
C LYS A 342 10.34 -27.00 8.02
N LEU A 343 10.41 -25.70 8.31
CA LEU A 343 9.29 -24.97 8.91
C LEU A 343 8.05 -25.03 8.01
N ILE A 344 8.18 -24.73 6.72
CA ILE A 344 7.09 -24.79 5.73
C ILE A 344 6.46 -26.20 5.75
N SER A 345 7.27 -27.25 5.67
CA SER A 345 6.78 -28.63 5.73
C SER A 345 6.02 -28.94 7.03
N GLU A 346 6.50 -28.48 8.19
CA GLU A 346 5.85 -28.73 9.48
C GLU A 346 4.58 -27.91 9.70
N VAL A 347 4.50 -26.73 9.09
CA VAL A 347 3.27 -25.92 9.02
C VAL A 347 2.22 -26.65 8.17
N HIS A 348 2.59 -27.12 6.98
CA HIS A 348 1.70 -27.88 6.10
C HIS A 348 1.23 -29.19 6.72
N ARG A 349 2.11 -29.90 7.44
CA ARG A 349 1.76 -31.14 8.16
C ARG A 349 0.67 -30.92 9.22
N ARG A 350 0.53 -29.69 9.72
CA ARG A 350 -0.51 -29.29 10.68
C ARG A 350 -1.78 -28.75 10.00
N GLY A 351 -1.84 -28.76 8.67
CA GLY A 351 -2.96 -28.21 7.90
C GLY A 351 -3.00 -26.67 7.90
N MET A 352 -1.91 -26.04 8.32
CA MET A 352 -1.76 -24.58 8.29
C MET A 352 -1.05 -24.13 7.02
N LYS A 353 -1.12 -22.83 6.74
CA LYS A 353 -0.54 -22.16 5.59
C LYS A 353 0.53 -21.16 6.00
N ILE A 354 1.45 -20.80 5.11
CA ILE A 354 2.51 -19.82 5.41
C ILE A 354 2.77 -18.89 4.23
N ILE A 355 2.86 -17.60 4.51
CA ILE A 355 3.24 -16.57 3.53
C ILE A 355 4.44 -15.77 4.02
N PHE A 356 5.25 -15.30 3.09
CA PHE A 356 6.39 -14.41 3.36
C PHE A 356 6.08 -12.97 3.02
N ASP A 357 6.82 -12.06 3.64
CA ASP A 357 6.88 -10.66 3.25
C ASP A 357 7.82 -10.43 2.05
N GLY A 358 7.30 -9.80 1.00
CA GLY A 358 8.04 -9.39 -0.19
C GLY A 358 8.25 -7.87 -0.21
N VAL A 359 9.49 -7.45 0.04
CA VAL A 359 9.90 -6.04 0.05
C VAL A 359 10.49 -5.65 -1.30
N PHE A 360 9.63 -5.39 -2.29
CA PHE A 360 10.06 -5.24 -3.70
C PHE A 360 10.21 -3.80 -4.19
N ASN A 361 9.86 -2.82 -3.36
CA ASN A 361 10.01 -1.39 -3.66
C ASN A 361 11.47 -0.91 -3.54
N HIS A 362 12.20 -1.41 -2.55
CA HIS A 362 13.55 -0.97 -2.23
C HIS A 362 14.39 -2.14 -1.73
N MET A 363 15.72 -1.99 -1.81
CA MET A 363 16.68 -2.86 -1.12
C MET A 363 17.34 -2.10 0.02
N GLY A 364 18.02 -2.79 0.93
CA GLY A 364 18.89 -2.13 1.92
C GLY A 364 20.20 -1.65 1.30
N ILE A 365 20.84 -0.67 1.94
CA ILE A 365 22.20 -0.22 1.57
C ILE A 365 23.22 -1.36 1.59
N ASN A 366 23.01 -2.40 2.42
CA ASN A 366 23.88 -3.58 2.49
C ASN A 366 23.62 -4.59 1.36
N SER A 367 22.68 -4.33 0.44
CA SER A 367 22.42 -5.23 -0.66
C SER A 367 23.62 -5.39 -1.58
N TRP A 368 23.83 -6.61 -2.06
CA TRP A 368 24.94 -6.94 -2.95
C TRP A 368 24.91 -6.08 -4.23
N ALA A 369 23.71 -5.74 -4.73
CA ALA A 369 23.55 -4.93 -5.92
C ALA A 369 23.94 -3.48 -5.65
N PHE A 370 23.48 -2.91 -4.53
CA PHE A 370 23.77 -1.52 -4.19
C PHE A 370 25.22 -1.33 -3.77
N GLN A 371 25.82 -2.29 -3.05
CA GLN A 371 27.25 -2.27 -2.71
C GLN A 371 28.14 -2.26 -3.96
N ASP A 372 27.80 -3.03 -5.00
CA ASP A 372 28.51 -3.00 -6.28
C ASP A 372 28.37 -1.63 -6.98
N VAL A 373 27.20 -1.00 -6.90
CA VAL A 373 26.99 0.38 -7.40
C VAL A 373 27.82 1.39 -6.62
N LEU A 374 27.85 1.30 -5.29
CA LEU A 374 28.65 2.19 -4.44
C LEU A 374 30.15 2.09 -4.77
N GLU A 375 30.65 0.87 -4.95
CA GLU A 375 32.07 0.62 -5.24
C GLU A 375 32.45 1.00 -6.68
N LYS A 376 31.67 0.56 -7.67
CA LYS A 376 32.04 0.64 -9.09
C LYS A 376 31.43 1.83 -9.82
N GLN A 377 30.49 2.54 -9.19
CA GLN A 377 29.82 3.72 -9.73
C GLN A 377 29.27 3.43 -11.15
N GLN A 378 29.58 4.27 -12.14
CA GLN A 378 29.13 4.12 -13.53
C GLN A 378 29.60 2.83 -14.23
N ASN A 379 30.58 2.14 -13.67
CA ASN A 379 31.10 0.86 -14.17
C ASN A 379 30.35 -0.35 -13.58
N SER A 380 29.46 -0.16 -12.60
CA SER A 380 28.61 -1.22 -12.07
C SER A 380 27.67 -1.75 -13.15
N LYS A 381 27.52 -3.09 -13.21
CA LYS A 381 26.48 -3.72 -14.06
C LYS A 381 25.06 -3.50 -13.51
N PHE A 382 24.95 -3.06 -12.26
CA PHE A 382 23.69 -2.80 -11.56
C PHE A 382 23.36 -1.31 -11.40
N LYS A 383 24.12 -0.41 -12.04
CA LYS A 383 23.86 1.05 -12.00
C LYS A 383 22.43 1.44 -12.39
N ASP A 384 21.80 0.61 -13.22
CA ASP A 384 20.46 0.79 -13.75
C ASP A 384 19.37 0.16 -12.87
N TRP A 385 19.74 -0.46 -11.74
CA TRP A 385 18.78 -1.07 -10.80
C TRP A 385 18.18 -0.05 -9.83
N PHE A 386 18.83 1.09 -9.61
CA PHE A 386 18.44 2.06 -8.60
C PHE A 386 18.22 3.46 -9.19
N SER A 387 17.43 4.27 -8.49
CA SER A 387 17.13 5.65 -8.87
C SER A 387 18.28 6.60 -8.52
N ILE A 388 19.39 6.51 -9.27
CA ILE A 388 20.60 7.30 -9.07
C ILE A 388 20.45 8.69 -9.70
N THR A 389 20.69 9.74 -8.92
CA THR A 389 20.51 11.14 -9.34
C THR A 389 21.83 11.85 -9.63
N SER A 390 22.94 11.40 -9.05
CA SER A 390 24.28 11.92 -9.32
C SER A 390 25.36 10.87 -9.07
N TRP A 391 26.47 10.97 -9.80
CA TRP A 391 27.66 10.14 -9.63
C TRP A 391 28.80 10.93 -8.99
N ASP A 392 29.66 10.25 -8.23
CA ASP A 392 30.89 10.88 -7.72
C ASP A 392 31.80 11.26 -8.89
N ASP A 393 32.10 12.55 -9.01
CA ASP A 393 33.07 13.09 -9.96
C ASP A 393 33.87 14.21 -9.27
N PRO A 394 35.06 13.89 -8.73
CA PRO A 394 35.90 14.87 -8.05
C PRO A 394 36.32 16.05 -8.93
N GLN A 395 36.37 15.87 -10.26
CA GLN A 395 36.74 16.96 -11.19
C GLN A 395 35.58 17.95 -11.36
N LYS A 396 34.34 17.46 -11.33
CA LYS A 396 33.13 18.30 -11.38
C LYS A 396 32.62 18.72 -10.01
N GLY A 397 33.18 18.18 -8.94
CA GLY A 397 32.74 18.41 -7.56
C GLY A 397 31.36 17.80 -7.25
N THR A 398 30.89 16.83 -8.05
CA THR A 398 29.61 16.16 -7.80
C THR A 398 29.81 14.97 -6.88
N LYS A 399 28.82 14.74 -6.01
CA LYS A 399 28.79 13.58 -5.10
C LYS A 399 27.82 12.52 -5.60
N PHE A 400 28.00 11.29 -5.15
CA PHE A 400 27.08 10.20 -5.37
C PHE A 400 25.76 10.43 -4.62
N GLU A 401 24.66 10.52 -5.38
CA GLU A 401 23.32 10.76 -4.85
C GLU A 401 22.30 9.84 -5.52
N TYR A 402 21.29 9.45 -4.77
CA TYR A 402 20.23 8.53 -5.18
C TYR A 402 18.96 8.79 -4.36
N ASN A 403 17.82 8.31 -4.89
CA ASN A 403 16.55 8.32 -4.17
C ASN A 403 16.48 7.10 -3.24
N GLY A 404 16.06 7.35 -2.00
CA GLY A 404 15.68 6.32 -1.05
C GLY A 404 14.21 6.46 -0.69
N TRP A 405 13.61 5.40 -0.15
CA TRP A 405 12.17 5.34 0.13
C TRP A 405 11.72 6.48 1.03
N PHE A 406 10.86 7.37 0.51
CA PHE A 406 10.46 8.63 1.18
C PHE A 406 11.64 9.46 1.73
N GLY A 407 12.79 9.40 1.06
CA GLY A 407 14.03 10.08 1.46
C GLY A 407 14.89 9.32 2.47
N VAL A 408 14.47 8.13 2.94
CA VAL A 408 15.27 7.27 3.83
C VAL A 408 16.43 6.65 3.05
N ARG A 409 17.65 7.11 3.33
CA ARG A 409 18.85 6.77 2.55
C ARG A 409 19.29 5.32 2.74
N GLU A 410 18.90 4.68 3.83
CA GLU A 410 19.16 3.28 4.14
C GLU A 410 18.42 2.31 3.20
N LEU A 411 17.40 2.81 2.50
CA LEU A 411 16.51 2.04 1.64
C LEU A 411 16.52 2.58 0.20
N PRO A 412 17.62 2.39 -0.57
CA PRO A 412 17.68 2.74 -1.98
C PRO A 412 16.50 2.20 -2.79
N GLU A 413 15.78 3.10 -3.46
CA GLU A 413 14.63 2.73 -4.29
C GLU A 413 15.09 1.97 -5.53
N ILE A 414 14.41 0.86 -5.80
CA ILE A 414 14.56 0.14 -7.05
C ILE A 414 13.97 1.01 -8.17
N ARG A 415 14.68 1.12 -9.29
CA ARG A 415 14.28 1.97 -10.39
C ARG A 415 13.05 1.39 -11.11
N GLU A 416 12.15 2.29 -11.48
CA GLU A 416 10.94 1.99 -12.26
C GLU A 416 10.90 2.77 -13.58
N ASP A 417 10.17 2.23 -14.56
CA ASP A 417 9.76 2.90 -15.80
C ASP A 417 8.23 2.80 -15.99
N GLU A 418 7.70 3.17 -17.16
CA GLU A 418 6.26 3.11 -17.47
C GLU A 418 5.64 1.69 -17.32
N LYS A 419 6.47 0.64 -17.28
CA LYS A 419 6.09 -0.76 -17.09
C LYS A 419 6.31 -1.26 -15.66
N GLY A 420 6.73 -0.38 -14.74
CA GLY A 420 7.09 -0.68 -13.36
C GLY A 420 8.57 -1.02 -13.18
N ILE A 421 8.90 -1.89 -12.24
CA ILE A 421 10.29 -2.27 -11.93
C ILE A 421 11.06 -2.69 -13.20
N VAL A 422 12.24 -2.09 -13.39
CA VAL A 422 13.06 -2.32 -14.59
C VAL A 422 13.58 -3.77 -14.68
N ALA A 423 13.95 -4.18 -15.89
CA ALA A 423 14.13 -5.60 -16.23
C ALA A 423 15.11 -6.40 -15.34
N GLY A 424 16.21 -5.79 -14.89
CA GLY A 424 17.21 -6.43 -14.03
C GLY A 424 16.65 -6.88 -12.68
N PRO A 425 16.26 -5.94 -11.79
CA PRO A 425 15.66 -6.27 -10.50
C PRO A 425 14.35 -7.04 -10.66
N LYS A 426 13.53 -6.75 -11.68
CA LYS A 426 12.31 -7.53 -11.98
C LYS A 426 12.62 -9.02 -12.19
N LYS A 427 13.62 -9.34 -13.00
CA LYS A 427 14.03 -10.74 -13.24
C LYS A 427 14.48 -11.39 -11.93
N TYR A 428 15.30 -10.70 -11.15
CA TYR A 428 15.79 -11.21 -9.87
C TYR A 428 14.65 -11.50 -8.88
N ILE A 429 13.67 -10.59 -8.74
CA ILE A 429 12.48 -10.79 -7.91
C ILE A 429 11.70 -12.02 -8.35
N PHE A 430 11.48 -12.22 -9.66
CA PHE A 430 10.73 -13.37 -10.17
C PHE A 430 11.45 -14.71 -9.89
N GLU A 431 12.77 -14.75 -10.01
CA GLU A 431 13.56 -15.95 -9.65
C GLU A 431 13.49 -16.24 -8.14
N CYS A 432 13.55 -15.21 -7.29
CA CYS A 432 13.34 -15.35 -5.84
C CYS A 432 11.91 -15.82 -5.53
N THR A 433 10.90 -15.28 -6.20
CA THR A 433 9.50 -15.70 -6.04
C THR A 433 9.34 -17.19 -6.36
N HIS A 434 9.86 -17.66 -7.49
CA HIS A 434 9.80 -19.08 -7.85
C HIS A 434 10.53 -19.94 -6.84
N ARG A 435 11.72 -19.54 -6.40
CA ARG A 435 12.55 -20.30 -5.45
C ARG A 435 11.81 -20.64 -4.15
N TRP A 436 10.99 -19.72 -3.64
CA TRP A 436 10.29 -19.93 -2.38
C TRP A 436 8.91 -20.59 -2.54
N MET A 437 8.31 -20.53 -3.74
CA MET A 437 7.01 -21.13 -4.03
C MET A 437 7.08 -22.55 -4.60
N ASP A 438 8.17 -22.86 -5.30
CA ASP A 438 8.48 -24.18 -5.87
C ASP A 438 10.01 -24.41 -5.77
N PRO A 439 10.51 -24.75 -4.57
CA PRO A 439 11.93 -24.89 -4.25
C PRO A 439 12.69 -25.90 -5.11
N ASP A 440 12.09 -27.05 -5.44
CA ASP A 440 12.73 -28.10 -6.23
C ASP A 440 12.43 -28.02 -7.74
N LYS A 441 11.50 -27.13 -8.13
CA LYS A 441 11.09 -26.86 -9.52
C LYS A 441 10.41 -28.05 -10.19
N ASP A 442 9.74 -28.91 -9.42
CA ASP A 442 9.01 -30.05 -9.94
C ASP A 442 7.55 -29.71 -10.34
N GLY A 443 7.08 -28.49 -10.02
CA GLY A 443 5.72 -28.02 -10.26
C GLY A 443 4.71 -28.39 -9.18
N ASN A 444 5.14 -29.06 -8.10
CA ASN A 444 4.36 -29.39 -6.93
C ASN A 444 4.71 -28.43 -5.78
N THR A 445 3.89 -27.39 -5.62
CA THR A 445 4.13 -26.29 -4.68
C THR A 445 3.88 -26.63 -3.20
N SER A 446 3.82 -27.92 -2.85
CA SER A 446 3.54 -28.39 -1.49
C SER A 446 4.72 -28.24 -0.52
N ASP A 447 5.92 -28.02 -1.04
CA ASP A 447 7.16 -27.79 -0.32
C ASP A 447 7.57 -26.31 -0.27
N GLY A 448 6.86 -25.44 -1.01
CA GLY A 448 7.03 -23.99 -1.01
C GLY A 448 5.98 -23.24 -0.19
N ILE A 449 6.08 -21.91 -0.14
CA ILE A 449 5.13 -21.05 0.56
C ILE A 449 3.79 -20.94 -0.18
N ASP A 450 2.73 -20.62 0.56
CA ASP A 450 1.37 -20.54 0.04
C ASP A 450 1.00 -19.14 -0.49
N GLY A 451 1.94 -18.21 -0.55
CA GLY A 451 1.65 -16.84 -0.93
C GLY A 451 2.60 -15.80 -0.38
N TRP A 452 2.20 -14.54 -0.50
CA TRP A 452 3.03 -13.38 -0.20
C TRP A 452 2.20 -12.23 0.38
N ARG A 453 2.78 -11.53 1.36
CA ARG A 453 2.40 -10.17 1.77
C ARG A 453 3.38 -9.19 1.12
N LEU A 454 2.89 -8.12 0.51
CA LEU A 454 3.72 -7.18 -0.23
C LEU A 454 3.80 -5.84 0.49
N ASP A 455 5.03 -5.49 0.87
CA ASP A 455 5.38 -4.25 1.54
C ASP A 455 5.23 -3.03 0.61
N VAL A 456 4.69 -1.93 1.16
CA VAL A 456 4.55 -0.63 0.49
C VAL A 456 4.14 -0.73 -0.99
N ALA A 457 3.21 -1.63 -1.31
CA ALA A 457 2.88 -1.99 -2.68
C ALA A 457 2.43 -0.78 -3.53
N PHE A 458 1.88 0.24 -2.86
CA PHE A 458 1.46 1.50 -3.48
C PHE A 458 2.60 2.37 -4.03
N CYS A 459 3.85 2.09 -3.65
CA CYS A 459 5.04 2.72 -4.21
C CYS A 459 5.47 2.12 -5.56
N VAL A 460 4.99 0.92 -5.90
CA VAL A 460 5.38 0.19 -7.12
C VAL A 460 4.26 0.23 -8.15
N HIS A 461 4.61 0.50 -9.41
CA HIS A 461 3.63 0.67 -10.48
C HIS A 461 2.80 -0.60 -10.74
N HIS A 462 1.48 -0.43 -10.90
CA HIS A 462 0.49 -1.50 -11.15
C HIS A 462 0.90 -2.53 -12.21
N ASN A 463 1.53 -2.10 -13.32
CA ASN A 463 1.97 -3.01 -14.39
C ASN A 463 2.95 -4.10 -13.90
N PHE A 464 3.80 -3.79 -12.92
CA PHE A 464 4.66 -4.80 -12.30
C PHE A 464 3.81 -5.81 -11.52
N TRP A 465 2.87 -5.35 -10.71
CA TRP A 465 2.00 -6.22 -9.92
C TRP A 465 1.15 -7.15 -10.78
N LYS A 466 0.61 -6.66 -11.90
CA LYS A 466 -0.12 -7.50 -12.88
C LYS A 466 0.74 -8.59 -13.48
N ASP A 467 2.00 -8.30 -13.77
CA ASP A 467 2.93 -9.30 -14.29
C ASP A 467 3.32 -10.31 -13.21
N TRP A 468 3.61 -9.82 -12.01
CA TRP A 468 4.06 -10.62 -10.89
C TRP A 468 2.95 -11.52 -10.33
N CYS A 469 1.73 -11.01 -10.13
CA CYS A 469 0.60 -11.82 -9.68
C CYS A 469 0.22 -12.89 -10.70
N ARG A 470 0.26 -12.59 -12.01
CA ARG A 470 0.08 -13.62 -13.04
C ARG A 470 1.13 -14.72 -12.97
N PHE A 471 2.38 -14.35 -12.69
CA PHE A 471 3.46 -15.31 -12.51
C PHE A 471 3.29 -16.16 -11.25
N VAL A 472 2.96 -15.55 -10.10
CA VAL A 472 2.63 -16.25 -8.85
C VAL A 472 1.51 -17.26 -9.07
N LYS A 473 0.41 -16.86 -9.72
CA LYS A 473 -0.72 -17.74 -10.03
C LYS A 473 -0.38 -18.84 -11.04
N SER A 474 0.63 -18.63 -11.89
CA SER A 474 1.13 -19.66 -12.81
C SER A 474 1.95 -20.75 -12.11
N ILE A 475 2.56 -20.43 -10.96
CA ILE A 475 3.24 -21.41 -10.10
C ILE A 475 2.21 -22.14 -9.24
N ASN A 476 1.40 -21.38 -8.49
CA ASN A 476 0.36 -21.91 -7.62
C ASN A 476 -0.94 -21.10 -7.79
N HIS A 477 -1.97 -21.71 -8.39
CA HIS A 477 -3.27 -21.06 -8.59
C HIS A 477 -3.97 -20.68 -7.26
N GLU A 478 -3.68 -21.40 -6.18
CA GLU A 478 -4.19 -21.15 -4.83
C GLU A 478 -3.26 -20.24 -4.00
N ALA A 479 -2.19 -19.68 -4.58
CA ALA A 479 -1.33 -18.76 -3.84
C ALA A 479 -2.11 -17.52 -3.41
N TYR A 480 -1.98 -17.13 -2.15
CA TYR A 480 -2.61 -15.93 -1.61
C TYR A 480 -1.68 -14.72 -1.70
N THR A 481 -2.13 -13.66 -2.37
CA THR A 481 -1.39 -12.39 -2.46
C THR A 481 -2.14 -11.27 -1.75
N THR A 482 -1.46 -10.61 -0.82
CA THR A 482 -2.01 -9.48 -0.05
C THR A 482 -1.07 -8.30 -0.06
N ALA A 483 -1.60 -7.10 -0.21
CA ALA A 483 -0.81 -5.88 -0.18
C ALA A 483 -1.02 -5.09 1.11
N GLU A 484 0.04 -4.45 1.59
CA GLU A 484 -0.08 -3.37 2.55
C GLU A 484 -0.45 -2.07 1.82
N ILE A 485 -1.69 -1.64 2.00
CA ILE A 485 -2.19 -0.37 1.46
C ILE A 485 -2.97 0.34 2.56
N ILE A 486 -2.34 1.36 3.14
CA ILE A 486 -2.92 2.18 4.21
C ILE A 486 -3.44 3.49 3.60
N ASP A 487 -4.54 3.39 2.86
CA ASP A 487 -5.14 4.54 2.17
C ASP A 487 -6.67 4.38 2.10
N LYS A 488 -7.33 5.36 1.47
CA LYS A 488 -8.76 5.36 1.22
C LYS A 488 -9.15 4.17 0.34
N ILE A 489 -10.41 3.77 0.49
CA ILE A 489 -10.93 2.57 -0.18
C ILE A 489 -10.80 2.62 -1.71
N GLU A 490 -10.90 3.80 -2.32
CA GLU A 490 -10.78 4.00 -3.77
C GLU A 490 -9.37 3.67 -4.28
N VAL A 491 -8.34 3.96 -3.49
CA VAL A 491 -6.95 3.60 -3.81
C VAL A 491 -6.78 2.08 -3.70
N VAL A 492 -7.29 1.47 -2.63
CA VAL A 492 -7.23 0.00 -2.44
C VAL A 492 -7.96 -0.74 -3.56
N GLN A 493 -9.11 -0.24 -4.02
CA GLN A 493 -9.87 -0.81 -5.13
C GLN A 493 -9.10 -0.87 -6.45
N ALA A 494 -8.12 0.02 -6.67
CA ALA A 494 -7.31 -0.03 -7.88
C ALA A 494 -6.52 -1.33 -8.00
N TYR A 495 -6.12 -1.91 -6.86
CA TYR A 495 -5.30 -3.11 -6.75
C TYR A 495 -6.11 -4.41 -6.64
N LEU A 496 -7.43 -4.33 -6.40
CA LEU A 496 -8.31 -5.48 -6.14
C LEU A 496 -9.39 -5.63 -7.21
N LYS A 497 -8.96 -5.75 -8.47
CA LYS A 497 -9.83 -5.92 -9.65
C LYS A 497 -9.80 -7.34 -10.25
N GLY A 498 -9.04 -8.23 -9.62
CA GLY A 498 -8.86 -9.63 -10.03
C GLY A 498 -7.73 -9.85 -11.04
N ASP A 499 -6.96 -8.81 -11.36
CA ASP A 499 -5.76 -8.87 -12.23
C ASP A 499 -4.45 -8.52 -11.49
N GLU A 500 -4.53 -8.15 -10.21
CA GLU A 500 -3.40 -7.86 -9.31
C GLU A 500 -3.49 -8.72 -8.05
N PHE A 501 -3.71 -8.14 -6.86
CA PHE A 501 -3.72 -8.89 -5.60
C PHE A 501 -5.06 -9.56 -5.32
N ASP A 502 -5.02 -10.61 -4.49
CA ASP A 502 -6.22 -11.30 -4.03
C ASP A 502 -6.94 -10.53 -2.91
N ALA A 503 -6.17 -9.84 -2.07
CA ALA A 503 -6.64 -9.12 -0.89
C ALA A 503 -5.69 -7.96 -0.50
N ALA A 504 -6.05 -7.25 0.56
CA ALA A 504 -5.16 -6.32 1.24
C ALA A 504 -5.24 -6.51 2.76
N MET A 505 -4.22 -6.02 3.47
CA MET A 505 -4.32 -5.76 4.90
C MET A 505 -5.43 -4.73 5.12
N ASN A 506 -6.55 -5.15 5.72
CA ASN A 506 -7.79 -4.40 5.74
C ASN A 506 -7.78 -3.30 6.81
N TYR A 507 -6.89 -2.31 6.67
CA TYR A 507 -6.82 -1.15 7.56
C TYR A 507 -8.11 -0.33 7.53
N ASN A 508 -8.87 -0.31 6.43
CA ASN A 508 -10.17 0.35 6.39
C ASN A 508 -11.21 -0.32 7.32
N PHE A 509 -11.16 -1.65 7.49
CA PHE A 509 -11.89 -2.33 8.56
C PHE A 509 -11.40 -1.90 9.94
N ALA A 510 -10.08 -1.85 10.16
CA ALA A 510 -9.49 -1.43 11.43
C ALA A 510 -9.92 0.00 11.83
N PHE A 511 -9.87 0.93 10.87
CA PHE A 511 -10.30 2.33 11.05
C PHE A 511 -11.78 2.42 11.39
N THR A 512 -12.63 1.71 10.65
CA THR A 512 -14.08 1.73 10.85
C THR A 512 -14.45 1.14 12.21
N CYS A 513 -13.77 0.07 12.64
CA CYS A 513 -13.94 -0.48 13.97
C CYS A 513 -13.45 0.48 15.06
N ALA A 514 -12.31 1.15 14.88
CA ALA A 514 -11.82 2.12 15.84
C ALA A 514 -12.78 3.32 15.98
N GLU A 515 -13.34 3.82 14.89
CA GLU A 515 -14.35 4.90 14.88
C GLU A 515 -15.60 4.55 15.71
N TYR A 516 -15.96 3.27 15.77
CA TYR A 516 -17.15 2.81 16.50
C TYR A 516 -16.86 2.37 17.94
N PHE A 517 -15.86 1.51 18.14
CA PHE A 517 -15.59 0.90 19.44
C PHE A 517 -14.68 1.75 20.33
N LEU A 518 -13.82 2.58 19.75
CA LEU A 518 -12.72 3.25 20.47
C LEU A 518 -12.88 4.77 20.49
N GLN A 519 -13.24 5.38 19.37
CA GLN A 519 -13.28 6.83 19.24
C GLN A 519 -14.30 7.47 20.18
N GLU A 520 -13.96 8.64 20.74
CA GLU A 520 -14.84 9.43 21.60
C GLU A 520 -15.07 10.83 21.02
N PRO A 521 -16.32 11.23 20.68
CA PRO A 521 -17.51 10.38 20.64
C PRO A 521 -17.45 9.34 19.49
N PRO A 522 -18.05 8.16 19.66
CA PRO A 522 -18.07 7.14 18.62
C PRO A 522 -19.04 7.52 17.50
N ILE A 523 -18.84 6.95 16.31
CA ILE A 523 -19.86 7.00 15.26
C ILE A 523 -21.12 6.24 15.68
N SER A 524 -22.26 6.55 15.06
CA SER A 524 -23.51 5.84 15.37
C SER A 524 -23.48 4.40 14.87
N THR A 525 -24.27 3.50 15.48
CA THR A 525 -24.40 2.11 14.99
C THR A 525 -24.88 2.05 13.53
N ALA A 526 -25.75 2.97 13.11
CA ALA A 526 -26.22 3.04 11.72
C ALA A 526 -25.09 3.43 10.75
N GLU A 527 -24.24 4.39 11.16
CA GLU A 527 -23.07 4.78 10.38
C GLU A 527 -22.02 3.66 10.32
N PHE A 528 -21.82 2.94 11.43
CA PHE A 528 -20.92 1.79 11.47
C PHE A 528 -21.38 0.67 10.53
N ASP A 529 -22.65 0.27 10.58
CA ASP A 529 -23.21 -0.73 9.66
C ASP A 529 -23.12 -0.29 8.19
N GLN A 530 -23.42 0.98 7.91
CA GLN A 530 -23.29 1.53 6.57
C GLN A 530 -21.85 1.44 6.05
N LYS A 531 -20.86 1.92 6.81
CA LYS A 531 -19.44 1.86 6.42
C LYS A 531 -18.98 0.42 6.20
N LEU A 532 -19.39 -0.51 7.07
CA LEU A 532 -19.06 -1.92 6.89
C LEU A 532 -19.71 -2.51 5.62
N ALA A 533 -20.95 -2.13 5.30
CA ALA A 533 -21.61 -2.53 4.07
C ALA A 533 -20.89 -1.98 2.83
N GLU A 534 -20.45 -0.72 2.87
CA GLU A 534 -19.64 -0.10 1.82
C GLU A 534 -18.32 -0.85 1.61
N LEU A 535 -17.61 -1.24 2.69
CA LEU A 535 -16.39 -2.04 2.59
C LEU A 535 -16.63 -3.41 1.97
N ARG A 536 -17.73 -4.09 2.29
CA ARG A 536 -18.08 -5.39 1.68
C ARG A 536 -18.44 -5.25 0.20
N ALA A 537 -19.12 -4.16 -0.16
CA ALA A 537 -19.55 -3.90 -1.52
C ALA A 537 -18.43 -3.30 -2.41
N ALA A 538 -17.33 -2.85 -1.81
CA ALA A 538 -16.22 -2.23 -2.52
C ALA A 538 -15.45 -3.19 -3.43
N PHE A 539 -15.52 -4.50 -3.18
CA PHE A 539 -14.72 -5.51 -3.89
C PHE A 539 -15.58 -6.65 -4.44
N HIS A 540 -14.98 -7.49 -5.28
CA HIS A 540 -15.61 -8.73 -5.71
C HIS A 540 -15.98 -9.59 -4.47
N PRO A 541 -17.15 -10.26 -4.43
CA PRO A 541 -17.57 -11.03 -3.25
C PRO A 541 -16.52 -12.03 -2.75
N GLU A 542 -15.85 -12.73 -3.66
CA GLU A 542 -14.76 -13.65 -3.35
C GLU A 542 -13.59 -12.98 -2.61
N MET A 543 -13.25 -11.73 -2.94
CA MET A 543 -12.20 -10.97 -2.25
C MET A 543 -12.63 -10.57 -0.84
N ALA A 544 -13.90 -10.20 -0.66
CA ALA A 544 -14.43 -9.80 0.64
C ALA A 544 -14.32 -10.93 1.69
N TYR A 545 -14.35 -12.21 1.28
CA TYR A 545 -14.14 -13.36 2.17
C TYR A 545 -12.69 -13.54 2.64
N ILE A 546 -11.71 -12.97 1.92
CA ILE A 546 -10.28 -13.22 2.17
C ILE A 546 -9.50 -11.97 2.59
N MET A 547 -10.16 -10.81 2.72
CA MET A 547 -9.54 -9.59 3.26
C MET A 547 -8.94 -9.86 4.64
N GLN A 548 -7.68 -9.47 4.86
CA GLN A 548 -6.98 -9.64 6.13
C GLN A 548 -7.47 -8.61 7.16
N ASN A 549 -8.50 -8.96 7.93
CA ASN A 549 -9.08 -8.09 8.94
C ASN A 549 -8.18 -8.04 10.18
N LEU A 550 -7.50 -6.91 10.39
CA LEU A 550 -6.61 -6.67 11.52
C LEU A 550 -7.12 -5.51 12.40
N TYR A 551 -6.64 -5.45 13.65
CA TYR A 551 -6.73 -4.26 14.48
C TYR A 551 -5.40 -3.53 14.59
N ASP A 552 -4.32 -4.29 14.53
CA ASP A 552 -2.95 -3.88 14.76
C ASP A 552 -1.96 -4.80 14.04
N SER A 553 -0.71 -4.35 13.98
CA SER A 553 0.41 -5.04 13.37
C SER A 553 1.71 -4.56 14.01
N HIS A 554 2.84 -5.02 13.45
CA HIS A 554 4.16 -4.50 13.75
C HIS A 554 4.41 -3.01 13.38
N ASP A 555 3.49 -2.34 12.68
CA ASP A 555 3.58 -0.92 12.28
C ASP A 555 2.52 -0.04 12.94
N THR A 556 1.79 -0.60 13.91
CA THR A 556 0.79 0.12 14.70
C THR A 556 1.13 -0.06 16.17
N ASN A 557 0.56 0.79 17.04
CA ASN A 557 0.46 0.41 18.46
C ASN A 557 -0.42 -0.85 18.60
N ARG A 558 -0.21 -1.61 19.68
CA ARG A 558 -1.06 -2.77 19.99
C ARG A 558 -2.48 -2.35 20.29
N VAL A 559 -3.45 -3.22 20.00
CA VAL A 559 -4.89 -3.03 20.19
C VAL A 559 -5.20 -2.71 21.65
N ALA A 560 -4.53 -3.39 22.57
CA ALA A 560 -4.70 -3.13 24.00
C ALA A 560 -4.26 -1.71 24.40
N SER A 561 -3.16 -1.22 23.83
CA SER A 561 -2.71 0.16 24.02
C SER A 561 -3.59 1.17 23.29
N HIS A 562 -4.17 0.80 22.14
CA HIS A 562 -5.14 1.64 21.44
C HIS A 562 -6.39 1.87 22.29
N ILE A 563 -6.97 0.80 22.85
CA ILE A 563 -8.19 0.86 23.65
C ILE A 563 -8.05 1.84 24.81
N PHE A 564 -6.90 1.81 25.48
CA PHE A 564 -6.63 2.72 26.57
C PHE A 564 -6.37 4.16 26.08
N ASN A 565 -5.60 4.32 25.00
CA ASN A 565 -5.27 5.63 24.42
C ASN A 565 -6.31 6.13 23.41
N ARG A 566 -7.55 5.64 23.48
CA ARG A 566 -8.62 5.86 22.48
C ARG A 566 -9.07 7.32 22.26
N LYS A 567 -8.62 8.22 23.14
CA LYS A 567 -8.81 9.68 23.05
C LYS A 567 -7.73 10.40 22.23
N ILE A 568 -6.70 9.69 21.78
CA ILE A 568 -5.54 10.27 21.11
C ILE A 568 -5.71 10.13 19.58
N GLY A 569 -6.15 11.23 18.96
CA GLY A 569 -6.26 11.30 17.50
C GLY A 569 -7.32 10.36 16.91
N SER A 570 -7.38 10.29 15.58
CA SER A 570 -8.24 9.36 14.85
C SER A 570 -7.38 8.33 14.14
N TYR A 571 -7.68 7.05 14.28
CA TYR A 571 -6.90 5.99 13.64
C TYR A 571 -6.85 6.11 12.12
N ARG A 572 -7.96 6.59 11.52
CA ARG A 572 -8.06 6.83 10.07
C ARG A 572 -7.14 7.97 9.60
N ALA A 573 -6.83 8.93 10.46
CA ALA A 573 -5.86 9.99 10.18
C ALA A 573 -4.42 9.45 10.34
N TRP A 574 -4.09 8.42 9.54
CA TRP A 574 -2.96 7.53 9.75
C TRP A 574 -1.64 8.25 10.02
N GLY A 575 -1.24 9.21 9.18
CA GLY A 575 0.03 9.94 9.38
C GLY A 575 0.10 10.68 10.71
N GLU A 576 -0.98 11.36 11.12
CA GLU A 576 -1.04 12.06 12.40
C GLU A 576 -1.10 11.08 13.59
N PHE A 577 -1.89 10.02 13.43
CA PHE A 577 -2.05 8.99 14.46
C PHE A 577 -0.75 8.21 14.68
N PHE A 578 0.01 7.92 13.62
CA PHE A 578 1.29 7.24 13.68
C PHE A 578 2.25 7.98 14.61
N ASP A 579 2.39 9.29 14.44
CA ASP A 579 3.25 10.12 15.29
C ASP A 579 2.71 10.26 16.72
N LYS A 580 1.40 10.41 16.88
CA LYS A 580 0.76 10.52 18.19
C LYS A 580 0.83 9.25 19.02
N SER A 581 0.90 8.08 18.37
CA SER A 581 0.90 6.77 19.02
C SER A 581 2.29 6.26 19.40
N ARG A 582 3.36 7.01 19.12
CA ARG A 582 4.74 6.64 19.49
C ARG A 582 4.92 6.63 21.01
N GLY A 583 5.69 5.68 21.53
CA GLY A 583 6.01 5.62 22.96
C GLY A 583 6.84 6.82 23.44
N SER A 584 7.51 7.53 22.52
CA SER A 584 8.25 8.76 22.81
C SER A 584 7.37 9.99 22.95
N ASN A 585 6.08 9.90 22.58
CA ASN A 585 5.12 10.96 22.80
C ASN A 585 4.68 10.96 24.27
N PRO A 586 4.97 12.00 25.07
CA PRO A 586 4.60 12.05 26.49
C PRO A 586 3.08 11.99 26.73
N SER A 587 2.27 12.28 25.72
CA SER A 587 0.81 12.18 25.81
C SER A 587 0.30 10.75 25.63
N TYR A 588 1.11 9.85 25.07
CA TYR A 588 0.74 8.46 24.84
C TYR A 588 1.17 7.61 26.04
N ASN A 589 0.22 6.96 26.68
CA ASN A 589 0.50 6.23 27.91
C ASN A 589 0.77 4.75 27.62
N THR A 590 1.88 4.26 28.17
CA THR A 590 2.45 2.92 27.91
C THR A 590 2.17 1.91 29.01
N ARG A 591 1.30 2.23 29.98
CA ARG A 591 0.96 1.32 31.09
C ARG A 591 0.30 0.02 30.63
N LYS A 592 0.31 -0.96 31.52
CA LYS A 592 -0.47 -2.19 31.38
C LYS A 592 -1.99 -1.90 31.29
N PRO A 593 -2.72 -2.60 30.40
CA PRO A 593 -4.17 -2.55 30.33
C PRO A 593 -4.86 -3.06 31.61
N GLN A 594 -5.95 -2.42 31.99
CA GLN A 594 -6.83 -2.77 33.11
C GLN A 594 -7.98 -3.68 32.65
N GLU A 595 -8.79 -4.14 33.61
CA GLU A 595 -9.89 -5.08 33.38
C GLU A 595 -10.89 -4.57 32.34
N GLU A 596 -11.33 -3.31 32.42
CA GLU A 596 -12.26 -2.71 31.43
C GLU A 596 -11.68 -2.74 30.00
N GLU A 597 -10.40 -2.41 29.85
CA GLU A 597 -9.72 -2.40 28.55
C GLU A 597 -9.57 -3.82 27.98
N ARG A 598 -9.40 -4.83 28.84
CA ARG A 598 -9.40 -6.24 28.44
C ARG A 598 -10.78 -6.72 27.99
N GLU A 599 -11.84 -6.30 28.65
CA GLU A 599 -13.21 -6.63 28.21
C GLU A 599 -13.53 -5.99 26.85
N ILE A 600 -13.07 -4.76 26.60
CA ILE A 600 -13.17 -4.16 25.25
C ILE A 600 -12.35 -4.94 24.23
N GLN A 601 -11.13 -5.37 24.58
CA GLN A 601 -10.31 -6.20 23.69
C GLN A 601 -11.03 -7.51 23.34
N LYS A 602 -11.64 -8.18 24.33
CA LYS A 602 -12.44 -9.39 24.11
C LYS A 602 -13.63 -9.15 23.17
N LEU A 603 -14.27 -7.98 23.25
CA LEU A 603 -15.35 -7.57 22.34
C LEU A 603 -14.84 -7.36 20.91
N LEU A 604 -13.69 -6.71 20.73
CA LEU A 604 -13.07 -6.56 19.41
C LEU A 604 -12.73 -7.92 18.79
N VAL A 605 -12.17 -8.84 19.57
CA VAL A 605 -11.89 -10.21 19.09
C VAL A 605 -13.17 -10.93 18.69
N LEU A 606 -14.26 -10.79 19.47
CA LEU A 606 -15.57 -11.34 19.10
C LEU A 606 -16.02 -10.80 17.75
N PHE A 607 -15.92 -9.50 17.53
CA PHE A 607 -16.31 -8.88 16.27
C PHE A 607 -15.46 -9.38 15.10
N ALA A 608 -14.12 -9.34 15.22
CA ALA A 608 -13.23 -9.82 14.15
C ALA A 608 -13.46 -11.29 13.79
N MET A 609 -13.68 -12.17 14.78
CA MET A 609 -13.87 -13.60 14.53
C MET A 609 -15.24 -13.93 13.92
N THR A 610 -16.25 -13.07 14.12
CA THR A 610 -17.62 -13.25 13.61
C THR A 610 -17.94 -12.42 12.36
N TYR A 611 -17.02 -11.53 11.96
CA TYR A 611 -17.19 -10.69 10.77
C TYR A 611 -16.71 -11.40 9.49
N LEU A 612 -17.17 -10.89 8.34
CA LEU A 612 -16.77 -11.33 6.99
C LEU A 612 -15.31 -10.96 6.70
N GLY A 613 -14.55 -11.86 6.07
CA GLY A 613 -13.12 -11.70 5.80
C GLY A 613 -12.29 -12.69 6.61
N ALA A 614 -10.97 -12.64 6.49
CA ALA A 614 -10.04 -13.51 7.19
C ALA A 614 -9.37 -12.73 8.36
N PRO A 615 -9.77 -12.95 9.62
CA PRO A 615 -9.22 -12.21 10.76
C PRO A 615 -7.74 -12.50 10.96
N MET A 616 -6.99 -11.52 11.44
CA MET A 616 -5.56 -11.59 11.73
C MET A 616 -5.30 -11.27 13.19
N VAL A 617 -4.47 -12.10 13.83
CA VAL A 617 -3.95 -11.91 15.18
C VAL A 617 -2.47 -11.53 15.07
N TYR A 618 -2.06 -10.43 15.70
CA TYR A 618 -0.65 -10.06 15.79
C TYR A 618 -0.02 -10.69 17.05
N TYR A 619 1.17 -11.30 16.90
CA TYR A 619 1.71 -12.18 17.93
C TYR A 619 1.71 -11.55 19.33
N GLY A 620 1.16 -12.27 20.30
CA GLY A 620 1.14 -11.88 21.70
C GLY A 620 -0.04 -11.01 22.12
N ASP A 621 -0.91 -10.56 21.22
CA ASP A 621 -2.16 -9.91 21.63
C ASP A 621 -3.08 -10.89 22.37
N GLU A 622 -3.08 -12.15 21.97
CA GLU A 622 -3.72 -13.27 22.66
C GLU A 622 -3.05 -13.60 24.00
N ALA A 623 -1.76 -13.30 24.15
CA ALA A 623 -1.01 -13.47 25.38
C ALA A 623 -1.12 -12.27 26.34
N GLY A 624 -1.86 -11.22 25.93
CA GLY A 624 -2.07 -10.02 26.74
C GLY A 624 -0.98 -8.98 26.63
N MET A 625 -0.18 -8.98 25.57
CA MET A 625 0.84 -7.95 25.35
C MET A 625 0.22 -6.56 25.11
N TRP A 626 1.01 -5.52 25.42
CA TRP A 626 0.68 -4.12 25.16
C TRP A 626 1.94 -3.35 24.76
N GLY A 627 1.78 -2.28 24.00
CA GLY A 627 2.87 -1.48 23.49
C GLY A 627 2.37 -0.33 22.62
N ALA A 628 3.05 0.81 22.74
CA ALA A 628 2.89 1.93 21.82
C ALA A 628 3.32 1.53 20.39
N ASN A 629 3.28 2.47 19.46
CA ASN A 629 3.70 2.24 18.08
C ASN A 629 5.19 1.87 17.97
N ASP A 630 5.65 1.51 16.77
CA ASP A 630 7.03 1.13 16.46
C ASP A 630 8.04 2.04 17.18
N PRO A 631 8.99 1.49 17.96
CA PRO A 631 9.32 0.06 18.15
C PRO A 631 8.62 -0.68 19.28
N CYS A 632 7.75 -0.04 20.05
CA CYS A 632 7.18 -0.63 21.26
C CYS A 632 6.16 -1.74 20.99
N CYS A 633 5.56 -1.82 19.81
CA CYS A 633 4.66 -2.90 19.43
C CYS A 633 5.40 -4.22 19.14
N ARG A 634 6.72 -4.15 18.93
CA ARG A 634 7.62 -5.27 18.59
C ARG A 634 8.31 -5.85 19.84
N LYS A 635 7.73 -5.74 21.04
CA LYS A 635 8.28 -6.35 22.27
C LYS A 635 8.51 -7.87 22.11
N PRO A 636 9.47 -8.48 22.83
CA PRO A 636 9.61 -9.94 22.84
C PRO A 636 8.32 -10.62 23.31
N MET A 637 7.94 -11.72 22.67
CA MET A 637 6.74 -12.49 23.00
C MET A 637 6.74 -12.92 24.46
N VAL A 638 5.58 -12.82 25.10
CA VAL A 638 5.39 -13.27 26.48
C VAL A 638 5.01 -14.74 26.48
N TRP A 639 5.94 -15.61 26.86
CA TRP A 639 5.75 -17.05 27.05
C TRP A 639 5.42 -17.42 28.50
N LYS A 640 4.47 -18.36 28.67
CA LYS A 640 3.94 -18.79 29.98
C LYS A 640 4.99 -19.42 30.90
N GLU A 641 5.97 -20.09 30.33
CA GLU A 641 7.04 -20.78 31.05
C GLU A 641 8.19 -19.85 31.51
N LEU A 642 8.17 -18.57 31.09
CA LEU A 642 9.20 -17.59 31.44
C LEU A 642 8.72 -16.64 32.52
N GLN A 643 9.66 -16.11 33.30
CA GLN A 643 9.43 -15.08 34.31
C GLN A 643 10.02 -13.76 33.84
N TYR A 644 9.21 -12.70 33.83
CA TYR A 644 9.57 -11.38 33.32
C TYR A 644 9.81 -10.41 34.48
N GLU A 645 10.75 -9.48 34.28
CA GLU A 645 10.82 -8.28 35.10
C GLU A 645 9.53 -7.46 34.92
N ASP A 646 9.04 -6.83 35.98
CA ASP A 646 7.97 -5.84 35.87
C ASP A 646 8.47 -4.64 35.04
N GLU A 647 7.63 -4.09 34.15
CA GLU A 647 7.89 -2.82 33.48
C GLU A 647 7.82 -1.67 34.50
N SER A 648 8.98 -1.35 35.07
CA SER A 648 9.17 -0.42 36.18
C SER A 648 9.74 0.91 35.72
N PHE A 649 10.07 1.07 34.44
CA PHE A 649 10.53 2.31 33.84
C PHE A 649 9.55 2.81 32.78
N LEU A 650 9.38 4.13 32.72
CA LEU A 650 8.65 4.80 31.66
C LEU A 650 9.57 5.12 30.46
N PRO A 651 9.00 5.45 29.29
CA PRO A 651 9.79 5.76 28.09
C PRO A 651 10.73 6.98 28.24
N ASP A 652 10.49 7.85 29.22
CA ASP A 652 11.36 8.99 29.56
C ASP A 652 12.46 8.64 30.59
N GLY A 653 12.54 7.37 31.00
CA GLY A 653 13.49 6.88 32.01
C GLY A 653 13.01 7.04 33.46
N THR A 654 11.82 7.58 33.69
CA THR A 654 11.25 7.69 35.04
C THR A 654 10.98 6.30 35.62
N LYS A 655 11.51 6.04 36.82
CA LYS A 655 11.22 4.80 37.55
C LYS A 655 9.90 4.92 38.30
N LEU A 656 9.02 3.94 38.09
CA LEU A 656 7.74 3.82 38.80
C LEU A 656 7.94 3.29 40.23
N GLU A 657 7.08 3.73 41.15
CA GLU A 657 7.04 3.18 42.51
C GLU A 657 6.62 1.71 42.51
N LYS A 658 5.72 1.35 41.59
CA LYS A 658 5.26 -0.02 41.34
C LYS A 658 5.25 -0.26 39.84
N GLY A 659 6.03 -1.24 39.39
CA GLY A 659 6.08 -1.64 37.99
C GLY A 659 4.83 -2.39 37.54
N ASP A 660 4.61 -2.39 36.23
CA ASP A 660 3.55 -3.13 35.58
C ASP A 660 3.98 -4.57 35.32
N THR A 661 3.29 -5.54 35.95
CA THR A 661 3.64 -6.96 35.80
C THR A 661 3.42 -7.49 34.40
N VAL A 662 4.49 -7.97 33.78
CA VAL A 662 4.50 -8.65 32.49
C VAL A 662 4.33 -10.15 32.72
N ALA A 663 3.21 -10.71 32.27
CA ALA A 663 2.93 -12.14 32.40
C ALA A 663 1.92 -12.58 31.35
N PHE A 664 1.95 -13.87 31.00
CA PHE A 664 1.00 -14.46 30.04
C PHE A 664 -0.43 -14.38 30.58
N ASP A 665 -1.34 -13.79 29.80
CA ASP A 665 -2.76 -13.70 30.15
C ASP A 665 -3.53 -14.93 29.66
N GLN A 666 -3.65 -15.94 30.54
CA GLN A 666 -4.37 -17.17 30.21
C GLN A 666 -5.85 -16.93 29.92
N SER A 667 -6.50 -15.98 30.62
CA SER A 667 -7.92 -15.70 30.44
C SER A 667 -8.20 -15.11 29.05
N LEU A 668 -7.33 -14.20 28.60
CA LEU A 668 -7.41 -13.65 27.26
C LEU A 668 -7.09 -14.71 26.20
N PHE A 669 -6.06 -15.51 26.40
CA PHE A 669 -5.72 -16.60 25.47
C PHE A 669 -6.89 -17.58 25.28
N ASP A 670 -7.52 -18.02 26.38
CA ASP A 670 -8.67 -18.93 26.33
C ASP A 670 -9.86 -18.29 25.58
N HIS A 671 -10.02 -16.97 25.67
CA HIS A 671 -11.05 -16.23 24.92
C HIS A 671 -10.77 -16.22 23.41
N TYR A 672 -9.53 -15.92 23.00
CA TYR A 672 -9.12 -16.02 21.59
C TYR A 672 -9.33 -17.45 21.07
N GLN A 673 -8.82 -18.44 21.79
CA GLN A 673 -8.95 -19.85 21.42
C GLN A 673 -10.42 -20.25 21.23
N LYS A 674 -11.30 -19.85 22.16
CA LYS A 674 -12.73 -20.12 22.08
C LYS A 674 -13.37 -19.51 20.83
N LEU A 675 -13.07 -18.24 20.53
CA LEU A 675 -13.67 -17.55 19.38
C LEU A 675 -13.13 -18.07 18.04
N ILE A 676 -11.85 -18.41 17.99
CA ILE A 676 -11.25 -19.08 16.83
C ILE A 676 -11.89 -20.45 16.63
N ALA A 677 -12.11 -21.23 17.69
CA ALA A 677 -12.80 -22.51 17.62
C ALA A 677 -14.24 -22.39 17.11
N ILE A 678 -14.99 -21.38 17.58
CA ILE A 678 -16.34 -21.09 17.08
C ILE A 678 -16.28 -20.79 15.58
N ARG A 679 -15.38 -19.90 15.15
CA ARG A 679 -15.21 -19.53 13.74
C ARG A 679 -14.87 -20.75 12.88
N ASN A 680 -13.92 -21.58 13.31
CA ASN A 680 -13.50 -22.77 12.57
C ASN A 680 -14.57 -23.88 12.51
N SER A 681 -15.62 -23.79 13.33
CA SER A 681 -16.74 -24.75 13.35
C SER A 681 -17.91 -24.37 12.44
N CYS A 682 -17.94 -23.13 11.95
CA CYS A 682 -18.91 -22.62 10.98
C CYS A 682 -18.39 -22.79 9.55
#